data_AF-A0A8S4PHQ1-F1
#
_entry.id   AF-A0A8S4PHQ1-F1
#
_cell.length_a   1.000
_cell.length_b   1.000
_cell.length_c   1.000
_cell.angle_alpha   90.00
_cell.angle_beta   90.00
_cell.angle_gamma   90.00
#
_symmetry.space_group_name_H-M   'P 1'
#
loop_
_entity.id
_entity.type
_entity.pdbx_description
1 polymer ?
#
loop_
_entity_poly.entity_id
_entity_poly.type
_entity_poly.pdbx_seq_one_letter_code
_entity_poly.pdbx_strand_id
1 'polypeptide(L)'
;MSSGSYFRRIADGDTSGFPSIRSRGSALDNEINGDRHVRFGSAPALHRARAESPTIYRNGNRPDSPSSSRRLSEMQDQMRMFKEELSKKDALITQLSSVNTSINTGLNGSRGIDALKAEALLNVDRHVADSARSEVATLHVKVEHLQKQLRDAASELDNKDSEIRSLRNENSDLREGDVRNKTLIQTLQDRLAAVEAAAGNLEGASNRSEITITSLQRENNEAKERILELEGRVRTHLEEREIAEQDRNTWEKKYSDLVASFSSVLRVDEITGFVPASPDTMVSKLSEIVQENAILKGKMVTLQEALQNTELETKASRETIMRLVSEVGREQKTYKHINSDVTNMRVELDNALASRIDLEREIEALNERLEASQRAWRNARDQLEHRDLNMSTLDREIKEKDYRARDAFTQLTSLKESLVSILGDRYGHGHGAPCEDVIKDRIRSLVTSARDKDANIDMLEQKVRNLTEQLERQIEMQRSAERKIRHAQNDAADMEDRLHHAENDIAATDALKDGLRTDKHRYLKFMERVASAMKVDTISADVGFDMSGDAIIARAEQLQRMEMDALADKTTHVYNLQRKIKSFKDQLESKDLHNDLLRKKIQQLEERVMGRSELEREKDDESLRSRKLEKLVEKYKMQINEHRQEIRDLKARLMDSSNYRIETLEASKEIETLEEKVLRLERVRQKQAKKIHNLKQDIDMVEGEKVGTSQTADYTIGQLSSELATTKAALDEITKRERQLLDMRSVIARMLGLEVNSLAVPDYEIISRLEKLVLANKTHAFTTLTLDSALEDMEDGFKSGYVEATRTLGTRSRSPSPHRSRTRTRSMSPTRRRDPRQY
;
A
#
# COMPACT_ATOMS: atom_id res chain seq x y z
N MET A 1 -25.59 -25.75 -26.23
CA MET A 1 -26.18 -27.01 -25.69
C MET A 1 -25.32 -27.45 -24.51
N SER A 2 -25.92 -27.94 -23.42
CA SER A 2 -25.27 -28.38 -22.16
C SER A 2 -24.48 -27.28 -21.41
N SER A 3 -24.69 -27.02 -20.10
CA SER A 3 -24.51 -27.92 -18.91
C SER A 3 -23.05 -28.34 -18.78
N GLY A 4 -22.29 -28.06 -17.72
CA GLY A 4 -22.55 -28.00 -16.26
C GLY A 4 -21.48 -28.90 -15.57
N SER A 5 -21.25 -28.96 -14.26
CA SER A 5 -21.62 -28.14 -13.08
C SER A 5 -20.88 -28.71 -11.83
N TYR A 6 -20.98 -28.01 -10.68
CA TYR A 6 -20.87 -28.53 -9.30
C TYR A 6 -19.53 -28.86 -8.56
N PHE A 7 -19.55 -28.46 -7.26
CA PHE A 7 -18.91 -29.07 -6.06
C PHE A 7 -17.37 -28.94 -5.85
N ARG A 8 -16.83 -28.94 -4.61
CA ARG A 8 -17.29 -28.43 -3.28
C ARG A 8 -16.16 -28.56 -2.23
N ARG A 9 -16.22 -27.72 -1.17
CA ARG A 9 -15.53 -27.85 0.15
C ARG A 9 -13.98 -27.64 0.14
N ILE A 10 -13.31 -27.06 1.16
CA ILE A 10 -13.44 -27.04 2.65
C ILE A 10 -12.90 -28.32 3.31
N ALA A 11 -12.03 -28.31 4.32
CA ALA A 11 -11.14 -27.28 4.90
C ALA A 11 -10.18 -27.99 5.91
N ASP A 12 -9.40 -27.20 6.66
CA ASP A 12 -8.73 -27.55 7.93
C ASP A 12 -7.58 -28.60 7.83
N GLY A 13 -6.58 -28.60 8.73
CA GLY A 13 -6.25 -27.67 9.82
C GLY A 13 -4.93 -28.08 10.51
N ASP A 14 -4.34 -27.18 11.32
CA ASP A 14 -3.06 -27.41 12.03
C ASP A 14 -3.13 -28.60 13.02
N THR A 15 -2.04 -29.30 13.37
CA THR A 15 -1.06 -28.81 14.38
C THR A 15 0.06 -29.83 14.70
N SER A 16 1.14 -29.32 15.32
CA SER A 16 2.09 -30.00 16.25
C SER A 16 3.26 -30.85 15.68
N GLY A 17 4.45 -30.68 16.28
CA GLY A 17 5.69 -31.38 15.87
C GLY A 17 7.01 -30.79 16.43
N PHE A 18 7.24 -30.89 17.75
CA PHE A 18 8.54 -30.64 18.42
C PHE A 18 9.51 -31.88 18.26
N PRO A 19 10.79 -31.90 18.73
CA PRO A 19 11.79 -30.82 18.95
C PRO A 19 13.28 -31.17 18.59
N SER A 20 14.07 -30.16 18.14
CA SER A 20 15.52 -29.94 18.47
C SER A 20 16.56 -31.08 18.15
N ILE A 21 17.89 -31.05 18.38
CA ILE A 21 18.91 -30.10 18.92
C ILE A 21 20.22 -30.22 18.08
N ARG A 22 20.97 -29.12 17.84
CA ARG A 22 22.48 -28.98 17.80
C ARG A 22 22.86 -27.58 17.26
N SER A 23 23.99 -26.93 17.57
CA SER A 23 25.11 -27.20 18.52
C SER A 23 25.96 -25.91 18.71
N ARG A 24 26.59 -25.71 19.88
CA ARG A 24 27.94 -25.10 20.14
C ARG A 24 28.14 -24.88 21.65
N GLY A 25 29.35 -24.99 22.23
CA GLY A 25 30.62 -25.48 21.68
C GLY A 25 31.85 -25.09 22.54
N SER A 26 33.02 -25.64 22.21
CA SER A 26 34.37 -25.33 22.79
C SER A 26 34.60 -25.81 24.26
N ALA A 27 35.83 -26.00 24.76
CA ALA A 27 37.17 -25.72 24.20
C ALA A 27 38.27 -26.64 24.81
N LEU A 28 39.47 -26.65 24.20
CA LEU A 28 40.78 -27.13 24.74
C LEU A 28 40.91 -28.67 24.96
N ASP A 29 42.10 -29.30 24.88
CA ASP A 29 43.44 -28.79 24.53
C ASP A 29 44.40 -29.87 23.95
N ASN A 30 45.57 -29.40 23.50
CA ASN A 30 46.84 -30.11 23.22
C ASN A 30 47.01 -30.99 21.96
N GLU A 31 48.22 -30.85 21.40
CA GLU A 31 48.77 -31.51 20.20
C GLU A 31 49.74 -32.65 20.57
N ILE A 32 50.15 -33.47 19.58
CA ILE A 32 51.55 -33.73 19.15
C ILE A 32 51.66 -35.05 18.34
N ASN A 33 52.22 -34.95 17.12
CA ASN A 33 52.96 -35.93 16.27
C ASN A 33 52.61 -37.45 16.25
N GLY A 34 52.84 -38.19 15.15
CA GLY A 34 53.33 -37.76 13.83
C GLY A 34 54.12 -38.83 13.05
N ASP A 35 53.49 -39.37 12.00
CA ASP A 35 54.10 -39.90 10.74
C ASP A 35 54.82 -41.29 10.70
N ARG A 36 54.84 -41.86 9.48
CA ARG A 36 55.70 -42.92 8.86
C ARG A 36 55.68 -44.42 9.29
N HIS A 37 54.87 -45.18 8.54
CA HIS A 37 55.26 -46.15 7.48
C HIS A 37 56.48 -47.13 7.60
N VAL A 38 56.21 -48.40 7.19
CA VAL A 38 57.00 -49.32 6.32
C VAL A 38 57.97 -50.39 6.91
N ARG A 39 57.44 -51.64 6.94
CA ARG A 39 58.00 -52.97 6.51
C ARG A 39 59.27 -53.63 7.10
N PHE A 40 59.10 -54.95 7.36
CA PHE A 40 60.02 -56.10 7.23
C PHE A 40 61.31 -56.19 8.09
N GLY A 41 61.52 -57.37 8.73
CA GLY A 41 62.90 -57.93 8.87
C GLY A 41 63.23 -58.79 10.10
N SER A 42 63.04 -60.12 10.00
CA SER A 42 63.70 -61.19 10.80
C SER A 42 63.44 -61.30 12.32
N ALA A 43 63.60 -62.56 12.79
CA ALA A 43 63.74 -62.95 14.22
C ALA A 43 65.22 -63.36 14.49
N PRO A 44 65.64 -63.90 15.67
CA PRO A 44 65.16 -65.20 16.17
C PRO A 44 65.05 -65.41 17.71
N ALA A 45 64.39 -66.53 18.06
CA ALA A 45 64.56 -67.38 19.25
C ALA A 45 64.36 -66.81 20.69
N LEU A 46 63.34 -67.35 21.39
CA LEU A 46 63.56 -68.49 22.31
C LEU A 46 62.28 -69.31 22.60
N HIS A 47 62.37 -70.61 22.26
CA HIS A 47 61.64 -71.82 22.69
C HIS A 47 60.46 -71.76 23.70
N ARG A 48 59.28 -72.32 23.35
CA ARG A 48 58.75 -73.71 23.62
C ARG A 48 58.14 -73.89 25.03
N ALA A 49 57.13 -74.73 25.31
CA ALA A 49 56.08 -75.46 24.55
C ALA A 49 55.11 -76.09 25.62
N ARG A 50 54.00 -76.82 25.37
CA ARG A 50 53.34 -77.39 24.18
C ARG A 50 51.81 -77.42 24.43
N ALA A 51 50.98 -77.45 23.39
CA ALA A 51 49.54 -77.66 23.46
C ALA A 51 49.07 -79.14 23.63
N GLU A 52 47.80 -79.26 24.04
CA GLU A 52 46.81 -80.31 23.73
C GLU A 52 47.02 -81.78 24.16
N SER A 53 46.04 -82.26 24.94
CA SER A 53 45.54 -83.65 24.96
C SER A 53 44.59 -83.85 23.76
N PRO A 54 44.47 -85.06 23.14
CA PRO A 54 43.68 -86.12 23.79
C PRO A 54 44.01 -87.60 23.48
N THR A 55 43.52 -88.48 24.38
CA THR A 55 42.98 -89.85 24.15
C THR A 55 43.84 -91.07 23.71
N ILE A 56 43.53 -92.21 24.37
CA ILE A 56 43.32 -93.60 23.85
C ILE A 56 44.39 -94.74 24.05
N TYR A 57 43.87 -95.87 24.57
CA TYR A 57 44.29 -97.31 24.58
C TYR A 57 45.56 -97.89 25.29
N ARG A 58 45.27 -98.71 26.32
CA ARG A 58 45.48 -100.19 26.43
C ARG A 58 46.86 -100.82 26.80
N ASN A 59 46.84 -101.57 27.91
CA ASN A 59 47.70 -102.72 28.35
C ASN A 59 49.24 -102.61 28.43
N GLY A 60 49.82 -103.09 29.54
CA GLY A 60 51.06 -103.91 29.47
C GLY A 60 52.09 -103.85 30.61
N ASN A 61 52.04 -104.83 31.52
CA ASN A 61 53.16 -105.43 32.29
C ASN A 61 54.00 -104.65 33.36
N ARG A 62 54.42 -105.47 34.35
CA ARG A 62 55.47 -105.32 35.39
C ARG A 62 56.90 -105.23 34.78
N PRO A 63 58.01 -104.96 35.53
CA PRO A 63 58.24 -105.12 36.99
C PRO A 63 58.97 -103.91 37.67
N ASP A 64 59.65 -103.92 38.84
CA ASP A 64 60.04 -104.95 39.84
C ASP A 64 60.24 -104.36 41.28
N SER A 65 60.93 -105.10 42.17
CA SER A 65 61.40 -104.79 43.54
C SER A 65 62.94 -104.58 43.56
N PRO A 66 63.74 -104.69 44.66
CA PRO A 66 63.50 -104.87 46.11
C PRO A 66 64.23 -103.81 47.03
N SER A 67 64.16 -103.80 48.37
CA SER A 67 64.98 -104.65 49.29
C SER A 67 64.82 -104.27 50.79
N SER A 68 65.29 -105.16 51.69
CA SER A 68 65.40 -105.04 53.17
C SER A 68 64.11 -105.39 53.95
N SER A 69 63.90 -106.58 54.53
CA SER A 69 64.75 -107.63 55.13
C SER A 69 65.36 -107.31 56.51
N ARG A 70 64.95 -108.09 57.54
CA ARG A 70 65.79 -108.44 58.72
C ARG A 70 65.22 -109.57 59.62
N ARG A 71 63.92 -109.61 59.91
CA ARG A 71 63.33 -110.53 60.91
C ARG A 71 62.87 -111.89 60.38
N LEU A 72 63.69 -112.50 59.51
CA LEU A 72 63.59 -113.93 59.18
C LEU A 72 64.84 -114.72 59.65
N SER A 73 65.90 -114.01 60.08
CA SER A 73 67.20 -114.63 60.40
C SER A 73 67.33 -115.19 61.82
N GLU A 74 66.65 -114.61 62.81
CA GLU A 74 66.95 -114.91 64.24
C GLU A 74 66.28 -116.19 64.78
N MET A 75 65.13 -116.62 64.23
CA MET A 75 64.53 -117.91 64.58
C MET A 75 65.09 -119.10 63.80
N GLN A 76 65.65 -118.89 62.59
CA GLN A 76 66.19 -120.00 61.79
C GLN A 76 67.45 -120.63 62.41
N ASP A 77 68.20 -119.91 63.24
CA ASP A 77 69.35 -120.48 63.96
C ASP A 77 69.00 -121.11 65.33
N GLN A 78 67.83 -120.84 65.90
CA GLN A 78 67.33 -121.64 67.03
C GLN A 78 66.95 -123.07 66.59
N MET A 79 66.60 -123.28 65.31
CA MET A 79 66.50 -124.62 64.71
C MET A 79 67.87 -125.30 64.50
N ARG A 80 68.99 -124.60 64.70
CA ARG A 80 70.35 -125.15 64.57
C ARG A 80 70.85 -125.73 65.89
N MET A 81 70.70 -125.00 67.00
CA MET A 81 71.09 -125.45 68.36
C MET A 81 70.41 -126.78 68.76
N PHE A 82 69.08 -126.86 68.67
CA PHE A 82 68.35 -128.06 69.12
C PHE A 82 68.47 -129.28 68.19
N LYS A 83 69.23 -129.17 67.08
CA LYS A 83 69.65 -130.34 66.29
C LYS A 83 70.89 -131.05 66.86
N GLU A 84 71.65 -130.44 67.77
CA GLU A 84 72.87 -131.05 68.31
C GLU A 84 72.74 -131.66 69.72
N GLU A 85 71.79 -131.20 70.55
CA GLU A 85 71.61 -131.75 71.91
C GLU A 85 70.81 -133.07 71.96
N LEU A 86 69.73 -133.20 71.18
CA LEU A 86 68.92 -134.44 71.19
C LEU A 86 69.65 -135.62 70.54
N SER A 87 70.52 -135.36 69.55
CA SER A 87 71.34 -136.38 68.87
C SER A 87 72.39 -137.08 69.77
N LYS A 88 72.47 -136.74 71.07
CA LYS A 88 73.46 -137.29 72.02
C LYS A 88 72.87 -137.89 73.30
N LYS A 89 71.56 -137.85 73.52
CA LYS A 89 70.92 -138.59 74.64
C LYS A 89 70.44 -140.00 74.27
N ASP A 90 70.38 -140.33 72.97
CA ASP A 90 70.29 -141.71 72.48
C ASP A 90 71.59 -142.53 72.64
N ALA A 91 72.65 -141.94 73.20
CA ALA A 91 73.94 -142.60 73.39
C ALA A 91 74.12 -143.33 74.74
N LEU A 92 73.14 -143.27 75.66
CA LEU A 92 73.25 -143.94 76.97
C LEU A 92 71.95 -144.54 77.55
N ILE A 93 70.93 -144.80 76.70
CA ILE A 93 69.95 -145.89 76.97
C ILE A 93 70.11 -146.93 75.87
N THR A 94 71.36 -147.36 75.67
CA THR A 94 71.78 -148.37 74.69
C THR A 94 72.45 -149.56 75.38
N GLN A 95 71.89 -149.99 76.52
CA GLN A 95 72.30 -151.22 77.23
C GLN A 95 71.07 -152.00 77.74
N LEU A 96 70.41 -152.76 76.86
CA LEU A 96 69.69 -154.04 77.16
C LEU A 96 69.07 -154.81 75.93
N SER A 97 69.62 -154.66 74.72
CA SER A 97 69.88 -155.73 73.71
C SER A 97 68.85 -156.82 73.25
N SER A 98 68.57 -156.86 71.92
CA SER A 98 68.76 -158.05 70.98
C SER A 98 67.75 -159.27 71.00
N VAL A 99 67.61 -160.21 70.01
CA VAL A 99 68.04 -160.38 68.57
C VAL A 99 67.35 -161.57 67.80
N ASN A 100 67.21 -161.44 66.46
CA ASN A 100 67.03 -162.44 65.35
C ASN A 100 65.89 -163.52 65.31
N THR A 101 66.13 -164.68 64.63
CA THR A 101 65.18 -165.30 63.64
C THR A 101 65.53 -166.78 63.26
N SER A 102 64.60 -167.51 62.59
CA SER A 102 64.73 -168.90 62.05
C SER A 102 65.68 -169.09 60.84
N ILE A 103 65.99 -170.36 60.50
CA ILE A 103 67.19 -170.85 59.76
C ILE A 103 68.43 -170.76 60.68
N ASN A 104 69.09 -171.83 61.13
CA ASN A 104 68.93 -173.29 60.96
C ASN A 104 69.66 -174.06 62.09
N THR A 105 69.47 -175.39 62.22
CA THR A 105 70.22 -176.34 63.10
C THR A 105 69.96 -176.31 64.64
N GLY A 106 70.50 -177.32 65.37
CA GLY A 106 70.36 -177.52 66.83
C GLY A 106 71.46 -176.85 67.67
N LEU A 107 71.71 -177.13 68.96
CA LEU A 107 71.26 -178.16 69.93
C LEU A 107 71.22 -177.51 71.35
N ASN A 108 70.94 -178.09 72.53
CA ASN A 108 70.63 -179.43 73.08
C ASN A 108 69.94 -179.21 74.47
N GLY A 109 69.47 -180.15 75.29
CA GLY A 109 69.32 -181.62 75.16
C GLY A 109 69.45 -182.37 76.51
N SER A 110 68.35 -182.99 77.00
CA SER A 110 68.31 -183.94 78.15
C SER A 110 68.60 -183.31 79.54
N ARG A 111 68.27 -183.88 80.73
CA ARG A 111 67.71 -185.18 81.18
C ARG A 111 66.66 -184.88 82.29
N GLY A 112 65.60 -185.66 82.55
CA GLY A 112 65.08 -186.91 81.99
C GLY A 112 64.17 -187.61 83.04
N ILE A 113 63.48 -188.71 82.69
CA ILE A 113 62.79 -189.66 83.62
C ILE A 113 61.56 -189.06 84.36
N ASP A 114 60.36 -189.63 84.32
CA ASP A 114 59.89 -190.83 83.60
C ASP A 114 58.37 -190.77 83.35
N ALA A 115 57.90 -191.61 82.42
CA ALA A 115 56.54 -192.14 82.45
C ALA A 115 56.46 -193.47 81.70
N LEU A 116 56.05 -194.54 82.39
CA LEU A 116 55.19 -195.59 81.82
C LEU A 116 54.57 -196.51 82.89
N LYS A 117 53.23 -196.58 82.87
CA LYS A 117 52.35 -197.69 83.33
C LYS A 117 52.19 -198.00 84.83
N ALA A 118 51.15 -198.83 85.06
CA ALA A 118 50.82 -199.60 86.28
C ALA A 118 51.83 -200.77 86.48
N GLU A 119 51.77 -201.67 87.48
CA GLU A 119 50.61 -202.30 88.15
C GLU A 119 51.00 -203.10 89.43
N ALA A 120 50.07 -203.29 90.38
CA ALA A 120 49.87 -204.39 91.37
C ALA A 120 50.98 -205.05 92.29
N LEU A 121 50.75 -204.94 93.62
CA LEU A 121 50.51 -206.02 94.66
C LEU A 121 51.55 -206.99 95.33
N LEU A 122 51.23 -207.32 96.61
CA LEU A 122 51.53 -208.54 97.46
C LEU A 122 52.99 -208.81 97.93
N ASN A 123 53.38 -209.74 98.87
CA ASN A 123 52.78 -210.85 99.69
C ASN A 123 53.69 -211.10 100.98
N VAL A 124 53.62 -212.05 101.95
CA VAL A 124 52.79 -213.22 102.42
C VAL A 124 53.20 -213.61 103.90
N ASP A 125 52.50 -214.52 104.62
CA ASP A 125 53.02 -215.69 105.43
C ASP A 125 52.19 -216.19 106.68
N ARG A 126 52.74 -216.98 107.64
CA ARG A 126 51.99 -218.01 108.41
C ARG A 126 52.53 -218.49 109.79
N HIS A 127 52.30 -219.76 110.17
CA HIS A 127 51.48 -220.18 111.34
C HIS A 127 51.90 -219.80 112.78
N VAL A 128 53.17 -219.49 113.09
CA VAL A 128 53.49 -218.90 114.42
C VAL A 128 52.88 -217.49 114.54
N ALA A 129 52.57 -216.88 113.39
CA ALA A 129 51.72 -215.71 113.30
C ALA A 129 50.26 -215.91 113.76
N ASP A 130 49.81 -217.05 114.27
CA ASP A 130 48.40 -217.19 114.70
C ASP A 130 48.07 -216.41 115.97
N SER A 131 48.94 -216.42 116.97
CA SER A 131 48.77 -215.54 118.14
C SER A 131 48.92 -214.07 117.76
N ALA A 132 49.87 -213.75 116.88
CA ALA A 132 50.09 -212.38 116.39
C ALA A 132 48.96 -211.89 115.46
N ARG A 133 48.30 -212.77 114.70
CA ARG A 133 47.24 -212.41 113.75
C ARG A 133 46.01 -211.84 114.43
N SER A 134 45.73 -212.22 115.68
CA SER A 134 44.61 -211.64 116.45
C SER A 134 44.83 -210.14 116.67
N GLU A 135 46.00 -209.74 117.19
CA GLU A 135 46.33 -208.32 117.37
C GLU A 135 46.51 -207.59 116.04
N VAL A 136 47.25 -208.19 115.08
CA VAL A 136 47.49 -207.59 113.75
C VAL A 136 46.19 -207.32 113.00
N ALA A 137 45.16 -208.17 113.10
CA ALA A 137 43.86 -207.93 112.47
C ALA A 137 43.16 -206.68 113.05
N THR A 138 43.20 -206.48 114.38
CA THR A 138 42.62 -205.28 115.01
C THR A 138 43.37 -204.00 114.62
N LEU A 139 44.69 -204.09 114.44
CA LEU A 139 45.51 -202.98 113.93
C LEU A 139 45.20 -202.71 112.44
N HIS A 140 44.94 -203.74 111.64
CA HIS A 140 44.62 -203.60 110.21
C HIS A 140 43.35 -202.76 109.99
N VAL A 141 42.26 -203.07 110.70
CA VAL A 141 41.00 -202.30 110.64
C VAL A 141 41.22 -200.83 111.07
N LYS A 142 42.11 -200.59 112.03
CA LYS A 142 42.46 -199.25 112.50
C LYS A 142 43.30 -198.46 111.47
N VAL A 143 44.16 -199.15 110.71
CA VAL A 143 44.91 -198.58 109.59
C VAL A 143 43.98 -198.27 108.41
N GLU A 144 43.06 -199.17 108.02
CA GLU A 144 42.09 -198.90 106.95
C GLU A 144 41.20 -197.68 107.25
N HIS A 145 40.77 -197.50 108.51
CA HIS A 145 39.97 -196.33 108.90
C HIS A 145 40.74 -195.02 108.70
N LEU A 146 42.02 -194.97 109.09
CA LEU A 146 42.89 -193.81 108.89
C LEU A 146 43.23 -193.60 107.41
N GLN A 147 43.42 -194.67 106.64
CA GLN A 147 43.60 -194.63 105.18
C GLN A 147 42.33 -194.20 104.42
N LYS A 148 41.14 -194.28 105.05
CA LYS A 148 39.93 -193.67 104.50
C LYS A 148 39.93 -192.16 104.76
N GLN A 149 40.11 -191.73 106.01
CA GLN A 149 40.16 -190.31 106.38
C GLN A 149 41.22 -189.53 105.58
N LEU A 150 42.38 -190.13 105.30
CA LEU A 150 43.44 -189.50 104.50
C LEU A 150 43.05 -189.30 103.02
N ARG A 151 42.21 -190.19 102.44
CA ARG A 151 41.71 -190.07 101.07
C ARG A 151 40.59 -189.04 100.97
N ASP A 152 39.66 -189.07 101.93
CA ASP A 152 38.54 -188.12 101.97
C ASP A 152 39.09 -186.68 102.06
N ALA A 153 40.07 -186.43 102.95
CA ALA A 153 40.75 -185.14 103.10
C ALA A 153 41.56 -184.69 101.85
N ALA A 154 42.15 -185.62 101.09
CA ALA A 154 42.83 -185.28 99.83
C ALA A 154 41.84 -184.78 98.76
N SER A 155 40.62 -185.34 98.73
CA SER A 155 39.61 -184.99 97.72
C SER A 155 39.02 -183.58 97.90
N GLU A 156 38.93 -183.05 99.12
CA GLU A 156 38.52 -181.66 99.33
C GLU A 156 39.58 -180.65 98.86
N LEU A 157 40.87 -181.01 98.93
CA LEU A 157 41.98 -180.15 98.53
C LEU A 157 41.99 -179.93 97.00
N ASP A 158 41.88 -181.01 96.21
CA ASP A 158 41.81 -180.95 94.74
C ASP A 158 40.63 -180.08 94.25
N ASN A 159 39.48 -180.17 94.93
CA ASN A 159 38.32 -179.34 94.64
C ASN A 159 38.61 -177.85 94.87
N LYS A 160 39.29 -177.48 95.96
CA LYS A 160 39.70 -176.09 96.23
C LYS A 160 40.72 -175.57 95.21
N ASP A 161 41.69 -176.38 94.82
CA ASP A 161 42.65 -176.00 93.77
C ASP A 161 42.02 -175.93 92.37
N SER A 162 40.85 -176.53 92.13
CA SER A 162 40.08 -176.32 90.89
C SER A 162 39.39 -174.95 90.85
N GLU A 163 38.80 -174.52 91.97
CA GLU A 163 38.09 -173.24 92.14
C GLU A 163 39.04 -172.06 91.94
N ILE A 164 40.24 -172.14 92.53
CA ILE A 164 41.31 -171.11 92.43
C ILE A 164 41.81 -170.92 90.98
N ARG A 165 41.74 -171.94 90.13
CA ARG A 165 42.12 -171.84 88.71
C ARG A 165 41.10 -171.06 87.88
N SER A 166 39.80 -171.17 88.18
CA SER A 166 38.75 -170.47 87.45
C SER A 166 38.89 -168.94 87.58
N LEU A 167 38.99 -168.43 88.81
CA LEU A 167 39.05 -167.00 89.14
C LEU A 167 40.28 -166.26 88.58
N ARG A 168 41.33 -166.99 88.17
CA ARG A 168 42.51 -166.41 87.53
C ARG A 168 42.30 -166.10 86.05
N ASN A 169 41.50 -166.89 85.34
CA ASN A 169 41.25 -166.68 83.92
C ASN A 169 40.35 -165.45 83.70
N GLU A 170 39.28 -165.32 84.47
CA GLU A 170 38.35 -164.16 84.43
C GLU A 170 39.07 -162.82 84.69
N ASN A 171 40.09 -162.82 85.55
CA ASN A 171 40.96 -161.66 85.80
C ASN A 171 41.86 -161.28 84.60
N SER A 172 42.14 -162.21 83.69
CA SER A 172 42.91 -161.95 82.47
C SER A 172 42.07 -161.22 81.43
N ASP A 173 40.85 -161.72 81.18
CA ASP A 173 39.97 -161.20 80.13
C ASP A 173 39.54 -159.74 80.40
N LEU A 174 39.28 -159.41 81.67
CA LEU A 174 38.97 -158.04 82.10
C LEU A 174 40.11 -157.05 81.86
N ARG A 175 41.38 -157.49 81.97
CA ARG A 175 42.55 -156.64 81.68
C ARG A 175 42.70 -156.36 80.19
N GLU A 176 42.41 -157.35 79.33
CA GLU A 176 42.51 -157.14 77.88
C GLU A 176 41.42 -156.19 77.36
N GLY A 177 40.25 -156.15 78.00
CA GLY A 177 39.19 -155.18 77.69
C GLY A 177 39.57 -153.72 77.93
N ASP A 178 40.23 -153.41 79.06
CA ASP A 178 40.66 -152.04 79.42
C ASP A 178 41.67 -151.46 78.41
N VAL A 179 42.62 -152.26 77.94
CA VAL A 179 43.61 -151.84 76.94
C VAL A 179 42.94 -151.44 75.62
N ARG A 180 41.98 -152.23 75.12
CA ARG A 180 41.25 -151.92 73.89
C ARG A 180 40.50 -150.60 73.99
N ASN A 181 39.78 -150.37 75.10
CA ASN A 181 39.04 -149.13 75.34
C ASN A 181 39.93 -147.88 75.31
N LYS A 182 41.14 -147.96 75.90
CA LYS A 182 42.12 -146.85 75.89
C LYS A 182 42.59 -146.50 74.48
N THR A 183 42.83 -147.49 73.62
CA THR A 183 43.24 -147.21 72.22
C THR A 183 42.15 -146.49 71.42
N LEU A 184 40.88 -146.85 71.62
CA LEU A 184 39.76 -146.19 70.93
C LEU A 184 39.63 -144.71 71.32
N ILE A 185 39.78 -144.39 72.62
CA ILE A 185 39.68 -143.02 73.14
C ILE A 185 40.73 -142.11 72.48
N GLN A 186 41.98 -142.56 72.33
CA GLN A 186 43.03 -141.77 71.66
C GLN A 186 42.64 -141.42 70.22
N THR A 187 42.18 -142.39 69.43
CA THR A 187 41.82 -142.15 68.02
C THR A 187 40.65 -141.19 67.83
N LEU A 188 39.78 -141.05 68.84
CA LEU A 188 38.70 -140.06 68.84
C LEU A 188 39.21 -138.66 69.18
N GLN A 189 40.19 -138.53 70.09
CA GLN A 189 40.82 -137.25 70.42
C GLN A 189 41.63 -136.70 69.25
N ASP A 190 42.46 -137.53 68.61
CA ASP A 190 43.27 -137.14 67.44
C ASP A 190 42.39 -136.63 66.29
N ARG A 191 41.24 -137.28 66.07
CA ARG A 191 40.28 -136.89 65.02
C ARG A 191 39.50 -135.61 65.35
N LEU A 192 39.34 -135.29 66.64
CA LEU A 192 38.66 -134.06 67.08
C LEU A 192 39.57 -132.84 66.89
N ALA A 193 40.84 -132.94 67.31
CA ALA A 193 41.85 -131.90 67.08
C ALA A 193 42.06 -131.59 65.58
N ALA A 194 42.00 -132.61 64.71
CA ALA A 194 42.06 -132.42 63.26
C ALA A 194 40.89 -131.60 62.69
N VAL A 195 39.68 -131.73 63.27
CA VAL A 195 38.50 -130.96 62.87
C VAL A 195 38.56 -129.53 63.38
N GLU A 196 39.04 -129.30 64.61
CA GLU A 196 39.25 -127.96 65.17
C GLU A 196 40.28 -127.16 64.34
N ALA A 197 41.39 -127.79 63.95
CA ALA A 197 42.39 -127.19 63.07
C ALA A 197 41.83 -126.85 61.68
N ALA A 198 40.89 -127.64 61.14
CA ALA A 198 40.22 -127.34 59.88
C ALA A 198 39.26 -126.15 60.01
N ALA A 199 38.52 -126.05 61.12
CA ALA A 199 37.58 -124.96 61.38
C ALA A 199 38.28 -123.59 61.47
N GLY A 200 39.37 -123.48 62.24
CA GLY A 200 40.13 -122.21 62.37
C GLY A 200 40.74 -121.73 61.05
N ASN A 201 41.12 -122.64 60.15
CA ASN A 201 41.60 -122.29 58.81
C ASN A 201 40.47 -121.74 57.90
N LEU A 202 39.24 -122.25 58.04
CA LEU A 202 38.07 -121.73 57.33
C LEU A 202 37.64 -120.36 57.86
N GLU A 203 37.63 -120.17 59.18
CA GLU A 203 37.37 -118.86 59.81
C GLU A 203 38.42 -117.83 59.37
N GLY A 204 39.70 -118.19 59.41
CA GLY A 204 40.80 -117.36 58.90
C GLY A 204 40.74 -117.10 57.39
N ALA A 205 40.00 -117.89 56.61
CA ALA A 205 39.71 -117.60 55.19
C ALA A 205 38.49 -116.67 55.05
N SER A 206 37.42 -116.91 55.83
CA SER A 206 36.22 -116.07 55.89
C SER A 206 36.55 -114.62 56.19
N ASN A 207 37.29 -114.37 57.28
CA ASN A 207 37.61 -113.02 57.75
C ASN A 207 38.46 -112.24 56.72
N ARG A 208 39.32 -112.94 55.95
CA ARG A 208 40.06 -112.32 54.83
C ARG A 208 39.15 -111.97 53.66
N SER A 209 38.18 -112.83 53.32
CA SER A 209 37.20 -112.55 52.27
C SER A 209 36.30 -111.37 52.63
N GLU A 210 35.89 -111.26 53.91
CA GLU A 210 35.07 -110.17 54.43
C GLU A 210 35.80 -108.81 54.39
N ILE A 211 37.11 -108.79 54.70
CA ILE A 211 37.95 -107.58 54.54
C ILE A 211 38.01 -107.15 53.06
N THR A 212 38.15 -108.08 52.11
CA THR A 212 38.08 -107.73 50.68
C THR A 212 36.70 -107.29 50.23
N ILE A 213 35.62 -107.88 50.75
CA ILE A 213 34.24 -107.50 50.42
C ILE A 213 33.94 -106.10 50.95
N THR A 214 34.33 -105.78 52.18
CA THR A 214 34.14 -104.44 52.77
C THR A 214 34.98 -103.37 52.07
N SER A 215 36.22 -103.68 51.64
CA SER A 215 37.02 -102.78 50.78
C SER A 215 36.32 -102.51 49.45
N LEU A 216 35.87 -103.56 48.75
CA LEU A 216 35.17 -103.41 47.46
C LEU A 216 33.81 -102.72 47.60
N GLN A 217 33.08 -102.94 48.70
CA GLN A 217 31.85 -102.20 49.01
C GLN A 217 32.14 -100.71 49.24
N ARG A 218 33.25 -100.38 49.92
CA ARG A 218 33.69 -99.00 50.12
C ARG A 218 34.05 -98.34 48.79
N GLU A 219 34.92 -98.94 47.99
CA GLU A 219 35.31 -98.44 46.66
C GLU A 219 34.10 -98.26 45.73
N ASN A 220 33.14 -99.20 45.78
CA ASN A 220 31.89 -99.13 45.00
C ASN A 220 30.97 -97.99 45.49
N ASN A 221 30.94 -97.70 46.79
CA ASN A 221 30.19 -96.56 47.33
C ASN A 221 30.87 -95.21 47.02
N GLU A 222 32.19 -95.11 47.18
CA GLU A 222 32.97 -93.93 46.77
C GLU A 222 32.83 -93.67 45.25
N ALA A 223 32.74 -94.73 44.43
CA ALA A 223 32.43 -94.62 43.00
C ALA A 223 30.99 -94.13 42.73
N LYS A 224 29.97 -94.59 43.49
CA LYS A 224 28.58 -94.08 43.38
C LYS A 224 28.48 -92.61 43.76
N GLU A 225 29.11 -92.21 44.86
CA GLU A 225 29.16 -90.81 45.30
C GLU A 225 29.81 -89.94 44.22
N ARG A 226 30.89 -90.42 43.59
CA ARG A 226 31.57 -89.74 42.49
C ARG A 226 30.75 -89.69 41.20
N ILE A 227 29.92 -90.70 40.92
CA ILE A 227 28.92 -90.66 39.84
C ILE A 227 27.86 -89.59 40.15
N LEU A 228 27.30 -89.57 41.36
CA LEU A 228 26.31 -88.56 41.77
C LEU A 228 26.88 -87.13 41.77
N GLU A 229 28.15 -86.94 42.15
CA GLU A 229 28.89 -85.67 42.01
C GLU A 229 28.95 -85.23 40.53
N LEU A 230 29.38 -86.14 39.64
CA LEU A 230 29.51 -85.86 38.21
C LEU A 230 28.15 -85.63 37.53
N GLU A 231 27.11 -86.38 37.89
CA GLU A 231 25.75 -86.14 37.41
C GLU A 231 25.19 -84.80 37.89
N GLY A 232 25.47 -84.39 39.13
CA GLY A 232 25.11 -83.07 39.65
C GLY A 232 25.83 -81.94 38.91
N ARG A 233 27.10 -82.14 38.56
CA ARG A 233 27.89 -81.21 37.74
C ARG A 233 27.43 -81.16 36.28
N VAL A 234 27.00 -82.28 35.71
CA VAL A 234 26.39 -82.31 34.36
C VAL A 234 25.03 -81.62 34.36
N ARG A 235 24.18 -81.83 35.39
CA ARG A 235 22.90 -81.14 35.53
C ARG A 235 23.08 -79.62 35.65
N THR A 236 23.94 -79.16 36.54
CA THR A 236 24.23 -77.72 36.70
C THR A 236 24.82 -77.10 35.43
N HIS A 237 25.77 -77.75 34.73
CA HIS A 237 26.27 -77.23 33.45
C HIS A 237 25.23 -77.27 32.31
N LEU A 238 24.22 -78.16 32.36
CA LEU A 238 23.09 -78.14 31.43
C LEU A 238 22.11 -77.00 31.76
N GLU A 239 21.82 -76.75 33.04
CA GLU A 239 21.01 -75.62 33.51
C GLU A 239 21.67 -74.26 33.17
N GLU A 240 22.97 -74.12 33.45
CA GLU A 240 23.79 -72.95 33.04
C GLU A 240 23.74 -72.72 31.53
N ARG A 241 23.88 -73.80 30.74
CA ARG A 241 23.80 -73.74 29.26
C ARG A 241 22.38 -73.37 28.80
N GLU A 242 21.34 -73.93 29.39
CA GLU A 242 19.96 -73.62 29.00
C GLU A 242 19.64 -72.16 29.31
N ILE A 243 20.01 -71.65 30.48
CA ILE A 243 19.88 -70.23 30.83
C ILE A 243 20.64 -69.36 29.82
N ALA A 244 21.89 -69.71 29.47
CA ALA A 244 22.67 -68.98 28.48
C ALA A 244 22.05 -69.03 27.07
N GLU A 245 21.47 -70.15 26.64
CA GLU A 245 20.76 -70.27 25.36
C GLU A 245 19.43 -69.49 25.38
N GLN A 246 18.68 -69.52 26.47
CA GLN A 246 17.48 -68.69 26.67
C GLN A 246 17.84 -67.20 26.59
N ASP A 247 18.86 -66.74 27.34
CA ASP A 247 19.31 -65.34 27.31
C ASP A 247 19.76 -64.93 25.91
N ARG A 248 20.59 -65.74 25.25
CA ARG A 248 21.03 -65.56 23.85
C ARG A 248 19.83 -65.39 22.93
N ASN A 249 18.82 -66.25 23.05
CA ASN A 249 17.60 -66.19 22.25
C ASN A 249 16.76 -64.94 22.56
N THR A 250 16.71 -64.45 23.82
CA THR A 250 16.04 -63.16 24.11
C THR A 250 16.81 -61.98 23.52
N TRP A 251 18.14 -62.02 23.49
CA TRP A 251 18.96 -60.94 22.93
C TRP A 251 18.92 -60.93 21.40
N GLU A 252 18.97 -62.09 20.74
CA GLU A 252 18.72 -62.19 19.29
C GLU A 252 17.32 -61.69 18.92
N LYS A 253 16.30 -62.04 19.71
CA LYS A 253 14.95 -61.48 19.49
C LYS A 253 14.92 -59.97 19.67
N LYS A 254 15.43 -59.43 20.78
CA LYS A 254 15.50 -57.97 21.03
C LYS A 254 16.24 -57.24 19.90
N TYR A 255 17.33 -57.83 19.38
CA TYR A 255 18.09 -57.28 18.26
C TYR A 255 17.30 -57.34 16.95
N SER A 256 16.64 -58.46 16.64
CA SER A 256 15.78 -58.60 15.47
C SER A 256 14.58 -57.64 15.50
N ASP A 257 13.91 -57.51 16.66
CA ASP A 257 12.80 -56.59 16.87
C ASP A 257 13.26 -55.13 16.68
N LEU A 258 14.47 -54.78 17.15
CA LEU A 258 15.08 -53.46 16.99
C LEU A 258 15.45 -53.16 15.53
N VAL A 259 16.06 -54.12 14.82
CA VAL A 259 16.41 -53.98 13.39
C VAL A 259 15.14 -53.86 12.54
N ALA A 260 14.11 -54.67 12.79
CA ALA A 260 12.83 -54.56 12.11
C ALA A 260 12.14 -53.21 12.38
N SER A 261 12.19 -52.73 13.63
CA SER A 261 11.63 -51.41 13.99
C SER A 261 12.35 -50.26 13.26
N PHE A 262 13.68 -50.25 13.22
CA PHE A 262 14.42 -49.24 12.47
C PHE A 262 14.23 -49.36 10.96
N SER A 263 14.22 -50.58 10.40
CA SER A 263 14.02 -50.80 8.96
C SER A 263 12.64 -50.29 8.52
N SER A 264 11.61 -50.55 9.32
CA SER A 264 10.24 -50.07 9.07
C SER A 264 10.13 -48.55 9.20
N VAL A 265 10.69 -47.94 10.25
CA VAL A 265 10.68 -46.48 10.45
C VAL A 265 11.46 -45.74 9.36
N LEU A 266 12.56 -46.32 8.86
CA LEU A 266 13.37 -45.77 7.77
C LEU A 266 12.88 -46.20 6.37
N ARG A 267 11.86 -47.06 6.30
CA ARG A 267 11.28 -47.67 5.09
C ARG A 267 12.32 -48.38 4.21
N VAL A 268 13.35 -48.94 4.83
CA VAL A 268 14.43 -49.68 4.15
C VAL A 268 13.95 -51.03 3.61
N ASP A 269 12.85 -51.56 4.15
CA ASP A 269 12.15 -52.75 3.65
C ASP A 269 11.73 -52.62 2.18
N GLU A 270 11.42 -51.39 1.72
CA GLU A 270 11.08 -51.06 0.32
C GLU A 270 12.30 -51.14 -0.63
N ILE A 271 13.51 -51.19 -0.07
CA ILE A 271 14.80 -51.19 -0.78
C ILE A 271 15.45 -52.58 -0.75
N THR A 272 15.39 -53.29 0.39
CA THR A 272 16.05 -54.60 0.56
C THR A 272 15.16 -55.80 0.21
N GLY A 273 13.83 -55.63 0.16
CA GLY A 273 12.88 -56.60 -0.40
C GLY A 273 12.89 -57.97 0.28
N PHE A 274 12.18 -58.12 1.41
CA PHE A 274 12.11 -59.33 2.26
C PHE A 274 13.43 -59.80 2.89
N VAL A 275 14.60 -59.29 2.46
CA VAL A 275 15.89 -59.52 3.14
C VAL A 275 16.00 -58.57 4.34
N PRO A 276 16.32 -59.07 5.56
CA PRO A 276 16.55 -58.23 6.74
C PRO A 276 17.62 -57.16 6.48
N ALA A 277 17.31 -55.90 6.79
CA ALA A 277 18.20 -54.78 6.53
C ALA A 277 19.49 -54.85 7.37
N SER A 278 20.64 -54.63 6.73
CA SER A 278 21.90 -54.41 7.46
C SER A 278 21.84 -53.08 8.23
N PRO A 279 22.44 -52.98 9.43
CA PRO A 279 22.70 -51.69 10.07
C PRO A 279 23.31 -50.64 9.13
N ASP A 280 24.19 -51.05 8.21
CA ASP A 280 24.85 -50.14 7.26
C ASP A 280 23.87 -49.51 6.26
N THR A 281 22.86 -50.24 5.79
CA THR A 281 21.86 -49.70 4.85
C THR A 281 20.93 -48.71 5.56
N MET A 282 20.59 -48.98 6.82
CA MET A 282 19.86 -48.04 7.67
C MET A 282 20.67 -46.76 7.97
N VAL A 283 21.99 -46.89 8.23
CA VAL A 283 22.89 -45.74 8.43
C VAL A 283 23.08 -44.93 7.14
N SER A 284 23.17 -45.57 5.97
CA SER A 284 23.18 -44.88 4.67
C SER A 284 21.90 -44.07 4.47
N LYS A 285 20.74 -44.70 4.68
CA LYS A 285 19.44 -44.03 4.50
C LYS A 285 19.23 -42.87 5.48
N LEU A 286 19.66 -43.02 6.74
CA LEU A 286 19.72 -41.92 7.71
C LEU A 286 20.61 -40.77 7.23
N SER A 287 21.77 -41.08 6.66
CA SER A 287 22.72 -40.08 6.15
C SER A 287 22.15 -39.30 4.96
N GLU A 288 21.48 -39.98 4.03
CA GLU A 288 20.73 -39.36 2.93
C GLU A 288 19.65 -38.41 3.46
N ILE A 289 18.81 -38.87 4.41
CA ILE A 289 17.71 -38.08 4.98
C ILE A 289 18.24 -36.84 5.72
N VAL A 290 19.39 -36.95 6.40
CA VAL A 290 20.08 -35.82 7.05
C VAL A 290 20.62 -34.82 6.02
N GLN A 291 21.23 -35.29 4.94
CA GLN A 291 21.74 -34.44 3.87
C GLN A 291 20.59 -33.74 3.11
N GLU A 292 19.51 -34.46 2.80
CA GLU A 292 18.30 -33.88 2.20
C GLU A 292 17.68 -32.82 3.13
N ASN A 293 17.59 -33.09 4.44
CA ASN A 293 17.15 -32.09 5.43
C ASN A 293 18.03 -30.84 5.43
N ALA A 294 19.35 -30.97 5.28
CA ALA A 294 20.26 -29.82 5.18
C ALA A 294 20.00 -29.01 3.90
N ILE A 295 19.81 -29.68 2.76
CA ILE A 295 19.48 -29.05 1.47
C ILE A 295 18.11 -28.36 1.52
N LEU A 296 17.09 -29.01 2.10
CA LEU A 296 15.75 -28.45 2.26
C LEU A 296 15.74 -27.23 3.20
N LYS A 297 16.52 -27.25 4.29
CA LYS A 297 16.71 -26.08 5.17
C LYS A 297 17.41 -24.94 4.43
N GLY A 298 18.43 -25.23 3.62
CA GLY A 298 19.07 -24.24 2.75
C GLY A 298 18.07 -23.59 1.77
N LYS A 299 17.28 -24.42 1.06
CA LYS A 299 16.21 -23.95 0.16
C LYS A 299 15.20 -23.07 0.91
N MET A 300 14.75 -23.51 2.09
CA MET A 300 13.81 -22.77 2.94
C MET A 300 14.34 -21.38 3.30
N VAL A 301 15.61 -21.26 3.71
CA VAL A 301 16.25 -19.96 3.97
C VAL A 301 16.27 -19.09 2.72
N THR A 302 16.73 -19.61 1.57
CA THR A 302 16.77 -18.81 0.32
C THR A 302 15.38 -18.37 -0.16
N LEU A 303 14.34 -19.17 0.07
CA LEU A 303 12.95 -18.81 -0.22
C LEU A 303 12.40 -17.77 0.77
N GLN A 304 12.80 -17.84 2.04
CA GLN A 304 12.42 -16.87 3.06
C GLN A 304 13.12 -15.52 2.83
N GLU A 305 14.38 -15.51 2.41
CA GLU A 305 15.12 -14.31 1.98
C GLU A 305 14.50 -13.70 0.73
N ALA A 306 14.17 -14.52 -0.29
CA ALA A 306 13.47 -14.05 -1.49
C ALA A 306 12.09 -13.46 -1.18
N LEU A 307 11.30 -14.12 -0.31
CA LEU A 307 10.02 -13.60 0.16
C LEU A 307 10.20 -12.26 0.88
N GLN A 308 11.13 -12.16 1.82
CA GLN A 308 11.43 -10.93 2.55
C GLN A 308 11.86 -9.79 1.62
N ASN A 309 12.65 -10.08 0.59
CA ASN A 309 13.03 -9.09 -0.43
C ASN A 309 11.80 -8.62 -1.24
N THR A 310 10.95 -9.53 -1.73
CA THR A 310 9.71 -9.12 -2.42
C THR A 310 8.72 -8.38 -1.51
N GLU A 311 8.71 -8.67 -0.21
CA GLU A 311 7.97 -7.89 0.78
C GLU A 311 8.52 -6.47 0.94
N LEU A 312 9.84 -6.27 0.89
CA LEU A 312 10.48 -4.96 0.96
C LEU A 312 10.26 -4.17 -0.34
N GLU A 313 10.36 -4.81 -1.50
CA GLU A 313 10.05 -4.22 -2.81
C GLU A 313 8.57 -3.81 -2.92
N THR A 314 7.63 -4.64 -2.45
CA THR A 314 6.20 -4.30 -2.42
C THR A 314 5.88 -3.20 -1.40
N LYS A 315 6.61 -3.09 -0.29
CA LYS A 315 6.53 -1.94 0.64
C LYS A 315 7.06 -0.66 -0.03
N ALA A 316 8.27 -0.69 -0.60
CA ALA A 316 8.90 0.47 -1.24
C ALA A 316 8.13 0.98 -2.49
N SER A 317 7.57 0.08 -3.29
CA SER A 317 6.70 0.44 -4.41
C SER A 317 5.35 0.98 -3.93
N ARG A 318 4.75 0.43 -2.87
CA ARG A 318 3.54 1.00 -2.24
C ARG A 318 3.78 2.41 -1.68
N GLU A 319 4.92 2.66 -1.05
CA GLU A 319 5.32 4.00 -0.59
C GLU A 319 5.55 4.96 -1.76
N THR A 320 6.19 4.49 -2.84
CA THR A 320 6.34 5.26 -4.09
C THR A 320 5.00 5.61 -4.72
N ILE A 321 4.04 4.68 -4.75
CA ILE A 321 2.68 4.93 -5.24
C ILE A 321 1.95 5.92 -4.32
N MET A 322 2.03 5.76 -2.98
CA MET A 322 1.44 6.71 -2.02
C MET A 322 2.00 8.12 -2.18
N ARG A 323 3.31 8.23 -2.42
CA ARG A 323 3.99 9.50 -2.68
C ARG A 323 3.53 10.11 -4.02
N LEU A 324 3.51 9.35 -5.12
CA LEU A 324 3.03 9.79 -6.43
C LEU A 324 1.55 10.23 -6.38
N VAL A 325 0.68 9.46 -5.71
CA VAL A 325 -0.73 9.84 -5.49
C VAL A 325 -0.85 11.12 -4.66
N SER A 326 0.06 11.35 -3.72
CA SER A 326 0.13 12.61 -2.96
C SER A 326 0.71 13.78 -3.77
N GLU A 327 1.62 13.53 -4.72
CA GLU A 327 2.17 14.51 -5.65
C GLU A 327 1.08 14.94 -6.66
N VAL A 328 0.45 13.98 -7.36
CA VAL A 328 -0.73 14.20 -8.22
C VAL A 328 -1.88 14.85 -7.45
N GLY A 329 -2.12 14.47 -6.19
CA GLY A 329 -3.13 15.09 -5.32
C GLY A 329 -2.81 16.53 -4.88
N ARG A 330 -1.57 16.99 -5.04
CA ARG A 330 -1.19 18.42 -4.91
C ARG A 330 -1.28 19.11 -6.27
N GLU A 331 -0.76 18.51 -7.34
CA GLU A 331 -0.86 19.06 -8.70
C GLU A 331 -2.31 19.27 -9.14
N GLN A 332 -3.22 18.35 -8.81
CA GLN A 332 -4.64 18.51 -9.12
C GLN A 332 -5.29 19.67 -8.34
N LYS A 333 -4.76 20.01 -7.15
CA LYS A 333 -5.21 21.19 -6.38
C LYS A 333 -4.65 22.49 -6.96
N THR A 334 -3.36 22.52 -7.32
CA THR A 334 -2.76 23.70 -7.97
C THR A 334 -3.34 23.91 -9.37
N TYR A 335 -3.61 22.85 -10.13
CA TYR A 335 -4.33 22.92 -11.41
C TYR A 335 -5.74 23.48 -11.23
N LYS A 336 -6.50 23.01 -10.22
CA LYS A 336 -7.84 23.57 -9.92
C LYS A 336 -7.79 25.05 -9.55
N HIS A 337 -6.78 25.47 -8.79
CA HIS A 337 -6.56 26.87 -8.43
C HIS A 337 -6.16 27.72 -9.66
N ILE A 338 -5.18 27.29 -10.44
CA ILE A 338 -4.80 27.96 -11.70
C ILE A 338 -6.00 28.04 -12.66
N ASN A 339 -6.82 27.00 -12.74
CA ASN A 339 -8.03 27.02 -13.55
C ASN A 339 -9.10 27.99 -13.01
N SER A 340 -9.31 28.07 -11.69
CA SER A 340 -10.22 29.09 -11.12
C SER A 340 -9.71 30.49 -11.37
N ASP A 341 -8.41 30.71 -11.25
CA ASP A 341 -7.79 32.03 -11.44
C ASP A 341 -7.84 32.45 -12.92
N VAL A 342 -7.65 31.50 -13.85
CA VAL A 342 -7.87 31.71 -15.29
C VAL A 342 -9.34 31.99 -15.60
N THR A 343 -10.31 31.37 -14.93
CA THR A 343 -11.72 31.76 -15.10
C THR A 343 -12.03 33.13 -14.50
N ASN A 344 -11.43 33.48 -13.36
CA ASN A 344 -11.59 34.80 -12.74
C ASN A 344 -11.01 35.90 -13.62
N MET A 345 -9.77 35.75 -14.10
CA MET A 345 -9.16 36.73 -15.01
C MET A 345 -9.87 36.85 -16.36
N ARG A 346 -10.58 35.81 -16.83
CA ARG A 346 -11.48 35.92 -17.99
C ARG A 346 -12.70 36.78 -17.68
N VAL A 347 -13.35 36.57 -16.53
CA VAL A 347 -14.49 37.40 -16.10
C VAL A 347 -14.06 38.85 -15.84
N GLU A 348 -12.87 39.08 -15.26
CA GLU A 348 -12.28 40.40 -15.09
C GLU A 348 -11.96 41.07 -16.44
N LEU A 349 -11.43 40.32 -17.41
CA LEU A 349 -11.20 40.80 -18.77
C LEU A 349 -12.52 41.16 -19.47
N ASP A 350 -13.54 40.31 -19.41
CA ASP A 350 -14.85 40.56 -20.02
C ASP A 350 -15.54 41.79 -19.39
N ASN A 351 -15.46 41.94 -18.06
CA ASN A 351 -15.93 43.12 -17.34
C ASN A 351 -15.15 44.39 -17.72
N ALA A 352 -13.82 44.30 -17.85
CA ALA A 352 -12.98 45.43 -18.26
C ALA A 352 -13.25 45.83 -19.72
N LEU A 353 -13.51 44.86 -20.61
CA LEU A 353 -13.90 45.11 -22.00
C LEU A 353 -15.28 45.76 -22.09
N ALA A 354 -16.26 45.32 -21.30
CA ALA A 354 -17.57 45.96 -21.20
C ALA A 354 -17.43 47.42 -20.72
N SER A 355 -16.68 47.66 -19.63
CA SER A 355 -16.42 49.01 -19.13
C SER A 355 -15.65 49.87 -20.15
N ARG A 356 -14.74 49.30 -20.95
CA ARG A 356 -14.04 50.01 -22.03
C ARG A 356 -15.02 50.45 -23.12
N ILE A 357 -15.94 49.57 -23.53
CA ILE A 357 -16.96 49.87 -24.56
C ILE A 357 -17.93 50.95 -24.08
N ASP A 358 -18.32 50.95 -22.80
CA ASP A 358 -19.18 52.00 -22.24
C ASP A 358 -18.46 53.36 -22.11
N LEU A 359 -17.16 53.36 -21.76
CA LEU A 359 -16.33 54.58 -21.80
C LEU A 359 -16.10 55.07 -23.24
N GLU A 360 -15.94 54.17 -24.21
CA GLU A 360 -15.84 54.55 -25.64
C GLU A 360 -17.13 55.22 -26.13
N ARG A 361 -18.30 54.72 -25.74
CA ARG A 361 -19.61 55.35 -26.01
C ARG A 361 -19.75 56.71 -25.33
N GLU A 362 -19.30 56.86 -24.08
CA GLU A 362 -19.32 58.15 -23.38
C GLU A 362 -18.40 59.17 -24.05
N ILE A 363 -17.19 58.76 -24.47
CA ILE A 363 -16.25 59.60 -25.22
C ILE A 363 -16.86 60.02 -26.56
N GLU A 364 -17.52 59.11 -27.29
CA GLU A 364 -18.20 59.43 -28.55
C GLU A 364 -19.33 60.45 -28.35
N ALA A 365 -20.20 60.25 -27.35
CA ALA A 365 -21.28 61.20 -27.02
C ALA A 365 -20.76 62.57 -26.53
N LEU A 366 -19.63 62.59 -25.79
CA LEU A 366 -18.96 63.84 -25.39
C LEU A 366 -18.33 64.56 -26.59
N ASN A 367 -17.78 63.83 -27.56
CA ASN A 367 -17.27 64.38 -28.81
C ASN A 367 -18.40 64.96 -29.68
N GLU A 368 -19.52 64.25 -29.87
CA GLU A 368 -20.69 64.78 -30.59
C GLU A 368 -21.19 66.09 -29.95
N ARG A 369 -21.25 66.13 -28.61
CA ARG A 369 -21.66 67.31 -27.83
C ARG A 369 -20.66 68.46 -27.96
N LEU A 370 -19.36 68.15 -27.98
CA LEU A 370 -18.30 69.13 -28.22
C LEU A 370 -18.39 69.70 -29.65
N GLU A 371 -18.56 68.86 -30.67
CA GLU A 371 -18.75 69.30 -32.06
C GLU A 371 -20.01 70.12 -32.26
N ALA A 372 -21.11 69.76 -31.60
CA ALA A 372 -22.34 70.55 -31.60
C ALA A 372 -22.12 71.93 -30.96
N SER A 373 -21.41 71.97 -29.81
CA SER A 373 -21.03 73.22 -29.14
C SER A 373 -20.10 74.09 -30.01
N GLN A 374 -19.08 73.49 -30.64
CA GLN A 374 -18.19 74.20 -31.56
C GLN A 374 -18.92 74.72 -32.80
N ARG A 375 -19.86 73.95 -33.37
CA ARG A 375 -20.70 74.41 -34.49
C ARG A 375 -21.59 75.59 -34.07
N ALA A 376 -22.23 75.52 -32.90
CA ALA A 376 -22.99 76.64 -32.36
C ALA A 376 -22.11 77.89 -32.13
N TRP A 377 -20.89 77.71 -31.62
CA TRP A 377 -19.94 78.80 -31.41
C TRP A 377 -19.45 79.43 -32.73
N ARG A 378 -19.12 78.62 -33.75
CA ARG A 378 -18.78 79.11 -35.09
C ARG A 378 -19.94 79.93 -35.67
N ASN A 379 -21.15 79.37 -35.69
CA ASN A 379 -22.34 80.07 -36.19
C ASN A 379 -22.61 81.39 -35.44
N ALA A 380 -22.40 81.43 -34.12
CA ALA A 380 -22.55 82.65 -33.31
C ALA A 380 -21.44 83.68 -33.61
N ARG A 381 -20.20 83.23 -33.83
CA ARG A 381 -19.08 84.07 -34.27
C ARG A 381 -19.34 84.65 -35.66
N ASP A 382 -19.75 83.84 -36.63
CA ASP A 382 -20.05 84.27 -38.00
C ASP A 382 -21.19 85.30 -38.03
N GLN A 383 -22.19 85.14 -37.15
CA GLN A 383 -23.26 86.14 -36.95
C GLN A 383 -22.77 87.45 -36.30
N LEU A 384 -21.75 87.40 -35.44
CA LEU A 384 -21.12 88.59 -34.87
C LEU A 384 -20.25 89.30 -35.93
N GLU A 385 -19.40 88.58 -36.65
CA GLU A 385 -18.57 89.14 -37.73
C GLU A 385 -19.45 89.77 -38.83
N HIS A 386 -20.57 89.13 -39.19
CA HIS A 386 -21.56 89.73 -40.10
C HIS A 386 -22.23 90.98 -39.51
N ARG A 387 -22.51 91.01 -38.20
CA ARG A 387 -23.06 92.20 -37.53
C ARG A 387 -22.06 93.35 -37.43
N ASP A 388 -20.79 93.07 -37.20
CA ASP A 388 -19.72 94.07 -37.15
C ASP A 388 -19.45 94.64 -38.55
N LEU A 389 -19.49 93.81 -39.60
CA LEU A 389 -19.48 94.26 -41.00
C LEU A 389 -20.68 95.16 -41.32
N ASN A 390 -21.90 94.74 -40.95
CA ASN A 390 -23.11 95.53 -41.16
C ASN A 390 -23.03 96.86 -40.39
N MET A 391 -22.58 96.84 -39.13
CA MET A 391 -22.36 98.04 -38.32
C MET A 391 -21.36 98.97 -39.02
N SER A 392 -20.23 98.46 -39.49
CA SER A 392 -19.22 99.23 -40.22
C SER A 392 -19.77 99.85 -41.52
N THR A 393 -20.65 99.15 -42.25
CA THR A 393 -21.32 99.72 -43.43
C THR A 393 -22.32 100.82 -43.06
N LEU A 394 -23.10 100.65 -41.99
CA LEU A 394 -24.02 101.67 -41.48
C LEU A 394 -23.26 102.89 -40.95
N ASP A 395 -22.13 102.68 -40.26
CA ASP A 395 -21.23 103.73 -39.77
C ASP A 395 -20.64 104.55 -40.93
N ARG A 396 -20.23 103.88 -42.01
CA ARG A 396 -19.78 104.53 -43.25
C ARG A 396 -20.93 105.35 -43.86
N GLU A 397 -22.13 104.78 -43.95
CA GLU A 397 -23.29 105.46 -44.52
C GLU A 397 -23.74 106.65 -43.68
N ILE A 398 -23.77 106.53 -42.35
CA ILE A 398 -24.04 107.66 -41.44
C ILE A 398 -23.00 108.76 -41.68
N LYS A 399 -21.69 108.45 -41.70
CA LYS A 399 -20.62 109.42 -41.98
C LYS A 399 -20.77 110.07 -43.37
N GLU A 400 -21.21 109.31 -44.38
CA GLU A 400 -21.46 109.82 -45.73
C GLU A 400 -22.72 110.70 -45.81
N LYS A 401 -23.80 110.35 -45.10
CA LYS A 401 -25.03 111.14 -45.00
C LYS A 401 -24.79 112.42 -44.20
N ASP A 402 -24.04 112.34 -43.10
CA ASP A 402 -23.55 113.49 -42.33
C ASP A 402 -22.71 114.44 -43.19
N TYR A 403 -21.78 113.90 -43.98
CA TYR A 403 -20.96 114.68 -44.90
C TYR A 403 -21.85 115.38 -45.94
N ARG A 404 -22.72 114.64 -46.63
CA ARG A 404 -23.67 115.18 -47.62
C ARG A 404 -24.63 116.21 -47.00
N ALA A 405 -25.05 116.04 -45.74
CA ALA A 405 -25.90 116.98 -45.03
C ALA A 405 -25.16 118.25 -44.63
N ARG A 406 -23.90 118.15 -44.17
CA ARG A 406 -23.02 119.31 -43.90
C ARG A 406 -22.71 120.07 -45.18
N ASP A 407 -22.35 119.37 -46.26
CA ASP A 407 -22.13 119.93 -47.59
C ASP A 407 -23.37 120.70 -48.08
N ALA A 408 -24.54 120.04 -48.13
CA ALA A 408 -25.80 120.69 -48.50
C ALA A 408 -26.17 121.86 -47.58
N PHE A 409 -25.87 121.80 -46.28
CA PHE A 409 -26.07 122.92 -45.35
C PHE A 409 -25.12 124.09 -45.64
N THR A 410 -23.85 123.83 -45.98
CA THR A 410 -22.91 124.88 -46.38
C THR A 410 -23.27 125.48 -47.73
N GLN A 411 -23.73 124.68 -48.70
CA GLN A 411 -24.25 125.16 -49.98
C GLN A 411 -25.52 126.00 -49.78
N LEU A 412 -26.45 125.58 -48.91
CA LEU A 412 -27.64 126.36 -48.58
C LEU A 412 -27.29 127.67 -47.85
N THR A 413 -26.27 127.66 -46.98
CA THR A 413 -25.80 128.85 -46.28
C THR A 413 -25.17 129.83 -47.26
N SER A 414 -24.26 129.37 -48.13
CA SER A 414 -23.65 130.16 -49.20
C SER A 414 -24.69 130.70 -50.20
N LEU A 415 -25.73 129.92 -50.52
CA LEU A 415 -26.86 130.38 -51.32
C LEU A 415 -27.66 131.47 -50.61
N LYS A 416 -27.94 131.33 -49.31
CA LYS A 416 -28.62 132.36 -48.50
C LYS A 416 -27.77 133.64 -48.40
N GLU A 417 -26.46 133.53 -48.24
CA GLU A 417 -25.52 134.67 -48.28
C GLU A 417 -25.49 135.35 -49.65
N SER A 418 -25.43 134.59 -50.74
CA SER A 418 -25.49 135.10 -52.12
C SER A 418 -26.82 135.80 -52.41
N LEU A 419 -27.95 135.22 -51.97
CA LEU A 419 -29.27 135.84 -52.09
C LEU A 419 -29.37 137.14 -51.29
N VAL A 420 -28.84 137.19 -50.06
CA VAL A 420 -28.74 138.42 -49.27
C VAL A 420 -27.86 139.46 -49.99
N SER A 421 -26.75 139.05 -50.61
CA SER A 421 -25.88 139.95 -51.38
C SER A 421 -26.50 140.46 -52.69
N ILE A 422 -27.45 139.74 -53.29
CA ILE A 422 -28.13 140.14 -54.54
C ILE A 422 -29.39 140.98 -54.24
N LEU A 423 -30.12 140.66 -53.16
CA LEU A 423 -31.34 141.36 -52.74
C LEU A 423 -31.06 142.59 -51.85
N GLY A 424 -29.83 142.69 -51.33
CA GLY A 424 -29.35 143.80 -50.52
C GLY A 424 -29.22 145.07 -51.34
N ASP A 425 -29.83 146.15 -50.85
CA ASP A 425 -29.71 147.47 -51.46
C ASP A 425 -28.40 148.16 -51.07
N ARG A 426 -27.88 149.03 -51.93
CA ARG A 426 -26.68 149.83 -51.59
C ARG A 426 -26.94 150.89 -50.52
N TYR A 427 -28.22 151.13 -50.16
CA TYR A 427 -28.64 152.16 -49.20
C TYR A 427 -29.53 151.64 -48.06
N GLY A 428 -29.13 150.53 -47.44
CA GLY A 428 -29.19 150.39 -45.98
C GLY A 428 -30.25 149.45 -45.35
N HIS A 429 -30.08 149.25 -44.05
CA HIS A 429 -30.97 148.54 -43.10
C HIS A 429 -31.18 147.03 -43.35
N GLY A 430 -30.18 146.21 -43.05
CA GLY A 430 -30.40 144.76 -43.05
C GLY A 430 -29.24 143.77 -42.90
N HIS A 431 -28.10 144.10 -42.29
CA HIS A 431 -27.08 143.08 -41.96
C HIS A 431 -27.48 142.21 -40.75
N GLY A 432 -28.59 141.48 -40.89
CA GLY A 432 -28.86 140.29 -40.09
C GLY A 432 -28.06 139.10 -40.60
N ALA A 433 -28.01 138.02 -39.81
CA ALA A 433 -27.53 136.73 -40.29
C ALA A 433 -28.36 136.27 -41.52
N PRO A 434 -27.82 135.44 -42.44
CA PRO A 434 -28.48 134.99 -43.67
C PRO A 434 -29.66 134.03 -43.40
N CYS A 435 -30.72 134.59 -42.83
CA CYS A 435 -31.93 133.90 -42.44
C CYS A 435 -32.98 133.94 -43.56
N GLU A 436 -33.76 132.88 -43.65
CA GLU A 436 -34.74 132.66 -44.71
C GLU A 436 -35.88 133.68 -44.69
N ASP A 437 -36.27 134.15 -43.51
CA ASP A 437 -37.39 135.08 -43.36
C ASP A 437 -37.01 136.51 -43.78
N VAL A 438 -35.75 136.91 -43.58
CA VAL A 438 -35.21 138.18 -44.12
C VAL A 438 -35.24 138.18 -45.65
N ILE A 439 -34.88 137.05 -46.27
CA ILE A 439 -34.95 136.86 -47.73
C ILE A 439 -36.43 136.89 -48.19
N LYS A 440 -37.33 136.16 -47.51
CA LYS A 440 -38.77 136.15 -47.82
C LYS A 440 -39.39 137.54 -47.71
N ASP A 441 -39.08 138.30 -46.67
CA ASP A 441 -39.67 139.63 -46.44
C ASP A 441 -39.13 140.68 -47.43
N ARG A 442 -37.85 140.60 -47.80
CA ARG A 442 -37.33 141.41 -48.91
C ARG A 442 -38.01 141.05 -50.23
N ILE A 443 -38.18 139.76 -50.56
CA ILE A 443 -38.93 139.31 -51.75
C ILE A 443 -40.39 139.77 -51.69
N ARG A 444 -41.08 139.66 -50.55
CA ARG A 444 -42.45 140.18 -50.35
C ARG A 444 -42.52 141.68 -50.65
N SER A 445 -41.58 142.47 -50.13
CA SER A 445 -41.52 143.92 -50.38
C SER A 445 -41.28 144.28 -51.86
N LEU A 446 -40.49 143.47 -52.57
CA LEU A 446 -40.26 143.62 -54.01
C LEU A 446 -41.51 143.21 -54.81
N VAL A 447 -42.23 142.16 -54.40
CA VAL A 447 -43.49 141.72 -55.03
C VAL A 447 -44.63 142.71 -54.79
N THR A 448 -44.73 143.34 -53.62
CA THR A 448 -45.69 144.44 -53.42
C THR A 448 -45.31 145.63 -54.29
N SER A 449 -44.04 146.07 -54.28
CA SER A 449 -43.57 147.17 -55.15
C SER A 449 -43.71 146.87 -56.65
N ALA A 450 -43.66 145.60 -57.06
CA ALA A 450 -43.99 145.18 -58.42
C ALA A 450 -45.49 145.32 -58.70
N ARG A 451 -46.36 144.77 -57.85
CA ARG A 451 -47.82 144.91 -57.98
C ARG A 451 -48.29 146.37 -57.95
N ASP A 452 -47.65 147.23 -57.17
CA ASP A 452 -47.92 148.66 -57.14
C ASP A 452 -47.55 149.34 -58.47
N LYS A 453 -46.55 148.82 -59.19
CA LYS A 453 -46.19 149.25 -60.55
C LYS A 453 -47.13 148.64 -61.59
N ASP A 454 -47.47 147.36 -61.47
CA ASP A 454 -48.41 146.68 -62.36
C ASP A 454 -49.80 147.35 -62.31
N ALA A 455 -50.30 147.71 -61.13
CA ALA A 455 -51.54 148.47 -60.98
C ALA A 455 -51.46 149.91 -61.56
N ASN A 456 -50.27 150.52 -61.56
CA ASN A 456 -50.04 151.78 -62.28
C ASN A 456 -49.95 151.57 -63.80
N ILE A 457 -49.43 150.43 -64.27
CA ILE A 457 -49.42 150.04 -65.68
C ILE A 457 -50.86 149.78 -66.14
N ASP A 458 -51.67 149.01 -65.42
CA ASP A 458 -53.10 148.81 -65.70
C ASP A 458 -53.87 150.14 -65.80
N MET A 459 -53.57 151.09 -64.90
CA MET A 459 -54.17 152.44 -64.92
C MET A 459 -53.76 153.24 -66.17
N LEU A 460 -52.48 153.16 -66.57
CA LEU A 460 -51.96 153.80 -67.77
C LEU A 460 -52.48 153.12 -69.04
N GLU A 461 -52.55 151.80 -69.08
CA GLU A 461 -53.17 151.03 -70.16
C GLU A 461 -54.64 151.39 -70.32
N GLN A 462 -55.41 151.48 -69.22
CA GLN A 462 -56.81 151.87 -69.31
C GLN A 462 -56.97 153.30 -69.83
N LYS A 463 -56.05 154.20 -69.48
CA LYS A 463 -55.98 155.56 -70.04
C LYS A 463 -55.63 155.55 -71.54
N VAL A 464 -54.72 154.67 -71.97
CA VAL A 464 -54.40 154.45 -73.39
C VAL A 464 -55.56 153.84 -74.15
N ARG A 465 -56.26 152.84 -73.61
CA ARG A 465 -57.49 152.24 -74.19
C ARG A 465 -58.56 153.32 -74.39
N ASN A 466 -58.85 154.11 -73.36
CA ASN A 466 -59.83 155.21 -73.45
C ASN A 466 -59.46 156.27 -74.51
N LEU A 467 -58.17 156.62 -74.64
CA LEU A 467 -57.69 157.54 -75.69
C LEU A 467 -57.72 156.91 -77.09
N THR A 468 -57.47 155.60 -77.19
CA THR A 468 -57.53 154.84 -78.45
C THR A 468 -58.96 154.78 -78.95
N GLU A 469 -59.94 154.47 -78.09
CA GLU A 469 -61.37 154.55 -78.45
C GLU A 469 -61.79 155.95 -78.92
N GLN A 470 -61.28 157.02 -78.31
CA GLN A 470 -61.57 158.39 -78.76
C GLN A 470 -61.01 158.64 -80.17
N LEU A 471 -59.79 158.19 -80.44
CA LEU A 471 -59.16 158.27 -81.76
C LEU A 471 -59.90 157.40 -82.80
N GLU A 472 -60.30 156.18 -82.46
CA GLU A 472 -61.07 155.29 -83.34
C GLU A 472 -62.43 155.87 -83.72
N ARG A 473 -63.15 156.48 -82.76
CA ARG A 473 -64.41 157.20 -83.03
C ARG A 473 -64.17 158.38 -83.99
N GLN A 474 -63.06 159.09 -83.85
CA GLN A 474 -62.67 160.19 -84.75
C GLN A 474 -62.30 159.68 -86.16
N ILE A 475 -61.55 158.58 -86.24
CA ILE A 475 -61.19 157.90 -87.50
C ILE A 475 -62.45 157.38 -88.21
N GLU A 476 -63.41 156.80 -87.50
CA GLU A 476 -64.65 156.30 -88.12
C GLU A 476 -65.54 157.44 -88.62
N MET A 477 -65.60 158.58 -87.90
CA MET A 477 -66.21 159.80 -88.45
C MET A 477 -65.51 160.26 -89.73
N GLN A 478 -64.18 160.32 -89.77
CA GLN A 478 -63.43 160.66 -90.98
C GLN A 478 -63.71 159.67 -92.13
N ARG A 479 -63.65 158.36 -91.88
CA ARG A 479 -63.98 157.33 -92.87
C ARG A 479 -65.43 157.42 -93.37
N SER A 480 -66.36 157.91 -92.56
CA SER A 480 -67.75 158.16 -92.99
C SER A 480 -67.85 159.36 -93.93
N ALA A 481 -67.03 160.39 -93.73
CA ALA A 481 -66.92 161.53 -94.63
C ALA A 481 -66.21 161.14 -95.95
N GLU A 482 -65.11 160.39 -95.88
CA GLU A 482 -64.43 159.84 -97.07
C GLU A 482 -65.36 158.96 -97.91
N ARG A 483 -66.20 158.11 -97.29
CA ARG A 483 -67.22 157.32 -98.00
C ARG A 483 -68.21 158.20 -98.78
N LYS A 484 -68.68 159.31 -98.19
CA LYS A 484 -69.57 160.26 -98.86
C LYS A 484 -68.88 160.97 -100.02
N ILE A 485 -67.62 161.39 -99.84
CA ILE A 485 -66.82 162.02 -100.90
C ILE A 485 -66.61 161.05 -102.07
N ARG A 486 -66.21 159.80 -101.79
CA ARG A 486 -66.01 158.77 -102.84
C ARG A 486 -67.31 158.42 -103.56
N HIS A 487 -68.46 158.42 -102.88
CA HIS A 487 -69.75 158.20 -103.56
C HIS A 487 -70.04 159.31 -104.56
N ALA A 488 -69.91 160.57 -104.16
CA ALA A 488 -70.08 161.72 -105.06
C ALA A 488 -69.03 161.78 -106.19
N GLN A 489 -67.80 161.27 -105.96
CA GLN A 489 -66.80 161.11 -107.02
C GLN A 489 -67.19 160.02 -108.02
N ASN A 490 -67.71 158.89 -107.56
CA ASN A 490 -68.22 157.83 -108.44
C ASN A 490 -69.43 158.30 -109.26
N ASP A 491 -70.37 159.02 -108.63
CA ASP A 491 -71.55 159.57 -109.29
C ASP A 491 -71.16 160.63 -110.35
N ALA A 492 -70.07 161.37 -110.13
CA ALA A 492 -69.49 162.28 -111.12
C ALA A 492 -68.80 161.52 -112.27
N ALA A 493 -68.02 160.48 -111.97
CA ALA A 493 -67.35 159.65 -112.96
C ALA A 493 -68.34 158.90 -113.87
N ASP A 494 -69.45 158.36 -113.32
CA ASP A 494 -70.52 157.74 -114.13
C ASP A 494 -71.20 158.74 -115.07
N MET A 495 -71.32 160.02 -114.66
CA MET A 495 -71.80 161.09 -115.54
C MET A 495 -70.77 161.50 -116.61
N GLU A 496 -69.47 161.51 -116.29
CA GLU A 496 -68.40 161.72 -117.27
C GLU A 496 -68.35 160.57 -118.29
N ASP A 497 -68.35 159.31 -117.84
CA ASP A 497 -68.38 158.13 -118.72
C ASP A 497 -69.62 158.14 -119.63
N ARG A 498 -70.80 158.50 -119.11
CA ARG A 498 -72.03 158.60 -119.90
C ARG A 498 -72.02 159.77 -120.89
N LEU A 499 -71.39 160.89 -120.55
CA LEU A 499 -71.14 161.99 -121.49
C LEU A 499 -70.21 161.50 -122.61
N HIS A 500 -69.10 160.85 -122.25
CA HIS A 500 -68.06 160.42 -123.17
C HIS A 500 -68.54 159.28 -124.08
N HIS A 501 -69.43 158.39 -123.62
CA HIS A 501 -70.13 157.42 -124.48
C HIS A 501 -71.01 158.14 -125.52
N ALA A 502 -71.78 159.17 -125.12
CA ALA A 502 -72.60 159.93 -126.06
C ALA A 502 -71.77 160.72 -127.08
N GLU A 503 -70.61 161.27 -126.68
CA GLU A 503 -69.65 161.89 -127.60
C GLU A 503 -69.07 160.87 -128.59
N ASN A 504 -68.71 159.67 -128.10
CA ASN A 504 -68.20 158.58 -128.94
C ASN A 504 -69.26 158.04 -129.90
N ASP A 505 -70.53 157.92 -129.51
CA ASP A 505 -71.63 157.52 -130.39
C ASP A 505 -71.90 158.56 -131.50
N ILE A 506 -71.76 159.86 -131.20
CA ILE A 506 -71.83 160.93 -132.21
C ILE A 506 -70.64 160.82 -133.18
N ALA A 507 -69.41 160.69 -132.66
CA ALA A 507 -68.22 160.51 -133.48
C ALA A 507 -68.29 159.24 -134.36
N ALA A 508 -68.80 158.13 -133.81
CA ALA A 508 -68.99 156.88 -134.52
C ALA A 508 -70.09 156.99 -135.60
N THR A 509 -71.20 157.68 -135.33
CA THR A 509 -72.24 157.87 -136.35
C THR A 509 -71.84 158.83 -137.47
N ASP A 510 -70.98 159.82 -137.23
CA ASP A 510 -70.38 160.62 -138.31
C ASP A 510 -69.31 159.84 -139.08
N ALA A 511 -68.44 159.09 -138.40
CA ALA A 511 -67.49 158.18 -139.05
C ALA A 511 -68.20 157.11 -139.93
N LEU A 512 -69.34 156.60 -139.49
CA LEU A 512 -70.17 155.68 -140.29
C LEU A 512 -70.82 156.36 -141.50
N LYS A 513 -71.23 157.63 -141.42
CA LYS A 513 -71.76 158.38 -142.58
C LYS A 513 -70.69 158.55 -143.66
N ASP A 514 -69.47 158.90 -143.29
CA ASP A 514 -68.36 159.06 -144.24
C ASP A 514 -67.77 157.71 -144.70
N GLY A 515 -67.82 156.68 -143.86
CA GLY A 515 -67.62 155.28 -144.25
C GLY A 515 -68.60 154.87 -145.35
N LEU A 516 -69.91 155.03 -145.13
CA LEU A 516 -70.95 154.71 -146.12
C LEU A 516 -70.83 155.54 -147.43
N ARG A 517 -70.43 156.81 -147.34
CA ARG A 517 -70.13 157.65 -148.53
C ARG A 517 -68.93 157.13 -149.32
N THR A 518 -67.82 156.82 -148.64
CA THR A 518 -66.61 156.32 -149.29
C THR A 518 -66.80 154.90 -149.83
N ASP A 519 -67.51 154.03 -149.11
CA ASP A 519 -67.83 152.68 -149.57
C ASP A 519 -68.85 152.66 -150.70
N LYS A 520 -69.85 153.54 -150.74
CA LYS A 520 -70.68 153.70 -151.95
C LYS A 520 -69.83 154.02 -153.18
N HIS A 521 -68.82 154.89 -153.04
CA HIS A 521 -67.89 155.21 -154.13
C HIS A 521 -66.93 154.04 -154.46
N ARG A 522 -66.42 153.32 -153.45
CA ARG A 522 -65.55 152.13 -153.66
C ARG A 522 -66.31 150.97 -154.29
N TYR A 523 -67.56 150.72 -153.91
CA TYR A 523 -68.36 149.58 -154.37
C TYR A 523 -68.76 149.73 -155.84
N LEU A 524 -69.18 150.94 -156.26
CA LEU A 524 -69.36 151.28 -157.69
C LEU A 524 -68.11 150.90 -158.51
N LYS A 525 -66.94 151.35 -158.03
CA LYS A 525 -65.62 151.13 -158.66
C LYS A 525 -65.07 149.69 -158.52
N PHE A 526 -65.65 148.90 -157.63
CA PHE A 526 -65.33 147.49 -157.43
C PHE A 526 -66.18 146.61 -158.34
N MET A 527 -67.47 146.91 -158.51
CA MET A 527 -68.34 146.21 -159.46
C MET A 527 -67.84 146.36 -160.89
N GLU A 528 -67.40 147.57 -161.31
CA GLU A 528 -66.67 147.77 -162.57
C GLU A 528 -65.49 146.79 -162.73
N ARG A 529 -64.68 146.64 -161.68
CA ARG A 529 -63.48 145.77 -161.70
C ARG A 529 -63.79 144.27 -161.66
N VAL A 530 -64.82 143.84 -160.92
CA VAL A 530 -65.17 142.41 -160.83
C VAL A 530 -65.94 141.96 -162.07
N ALA A 531 -66.73 142.84 -162.70
CA ALA A 531 -67.22 142.63 -164.06
C ALA A 531 -66.04 142.33 -165.00
N SER A 532 -64.98 143.15 -164.99
CA SER A 532 -63.75 142.88 -165.77
C SER A 532 -63.00 141.62 -165.36
N ALA A 533 -62.87 141.34 -164.06
CA ALA A 533 -62.14 140.15 -163.58
C ALA A 533 -62.86 138.83 -163.92
N MET A 534 -64.19 138.85 -163.93
CA MET A 534 -65.05 137.72 -164.33
C MET A 534 -65.27 137.65 -165.85
N LYS A 535 -64.98 138.73 -166.59
CA LYS A 535 -65.22 138.96 -168.02
C LYS A 535 -66.69 139.11 -168.42
N VAL A 536 -67.39 140.06 -167.78
CA VAL A 536 -68.81 140.39 -167.98
C VAL A 536 -69.03 141.90 -168.21
N ASP A 537 -67.99 142.57 -168.70
CA ASP A 537 -67.82 144.02 -168.77
C ASP A 537 -68.94 144.71 -169.58
N THR A 538 -69.11 144.31 -170.84
CA THR A 538 -69.97 145.00 -171.81
C THR A 538 -71.45 144.87 -171.47
N ILE A 539 -71.85 143.75 -170.88
CA ILE A 539 -73.23 143.50 -170.43
C ILE A 539 -73.58 144.44 -169.25
N SER A 540 -72.60 144.81 -168.43
CA SER A 540 -72.80 145.68 -167.27
C SER A 540 -73.03 147.15 -167.65
N ALA A 541 -72.74 147.55 -168.89
CA ALA A 541 -72.92 148.92 -169.36
C ALA A 541 -74.36 149.22 -169.81
N ASP A 542 -74.99 148.30 -170.56
CA ASP A 542 -76.31 148.52 -171.18
C ASP A 542 -77.49 148.26 -170.22
N VAL A 543 -77.30 147.47 -169.16
CA VAL A 543 -78.38 147.02 -168.26
C VAL A 543 -78.49 147.87 -166.98
N GLY A 544 -77.47 148.68 -166.68
CA GLY A 544 -77.41 149.51 -165.47
C GLY A 544 -76.91 148.76 -164.23
N PHE A 545 -76.55 149.54 -163.19
CA PHE A 545 -75.81 149.04 -162.02
C PHE A 545 -76.54 147.93 -161.26
N ASP A 546 -77.86 148.02 -161.13
CA ASP A 546 -78.68 147.20 -160.23
C ASP A 546 -78.70 145.70 -160.61
N MET A 547 -78.40 145.36 -161.87
CA MET A 547 -78.39 143.97 -162.37
C MET A 547 -76.97 143.36 -162.46
N SER A 548 -75.93 144.08 -162.04
CA SER A 548 -74.53 143.65 -162.20
C SER A 548 -74.06 142.56 -161.22
N GLY A 549 -74.78 142.34 -160.11
CA GLY A 549 -74.39 141.42 -159.04
C GLY A 549 -74.56 139.93 -159.36
N ASP A 550 -75.70 139.55 -159.91
CA ASP A 550 -76.08 138.14 -160.10
C ASP A 550 -75.15 137.38 -161.07
N ALA A 551 -74.47 138.10 -161.97
CA ALA A 551 -73.52 137.54 -162.92
C ALA A 551 -72.22 137.00 -162.28
N ILE A 552 -71.92 137.35 -161.02
CA ILE A 552 -70.62 137.10 -160.38
C ILE A 552 -70.64 135.89 -159.42
N ILE A 553 -71.77 135.65 -158.74
CA ILE A 553 -71.82 134.75 -157.56
C ILE A 553 -71.65 133.26 -157.92
N ALA A 554 -72.07 132.83 -159.10
CA ALA A 554 -72.18 131.43 -159.52
C ALA A 554 -70.85 130.67 -159.75
N ARG A 555 -69.75 131.04 -159.08
CA ARG A 555 -68.37 130.61 -159.41
C ARG A 555 -67.46 130.25 -158.23
N ALA A 556 -67.92 130.32 -156.98
CA ALA A 556 -67.01 130.30 -155.81
C ALA A 556 -66.97 129.00 -154.97
N GLU A 557 -67.99 128.15 -154.99
CA GLU A 557 -68.30 127.20 -153.89
C GLU A 557 -67.44 125.91 -153.80
N GLN A 558 -66.28 125.85 -154.46
CA GLN A 558 -65.64 124.58 -154.84
C GLN A 558 -64.56 124.01 -153.88
N LEU A 559 -64.08 124.75 -152.86
CA LEU A 559 -62.70 124.58 -152.34
C LEU A 559 -62.48 124.00 -150.91
N GLN A 560 -63.51 123.75 -150.09
CA GLN A 560 -63.35 123.78 -148.61
C GLN A 560 -62.86 122.50 -147.87
N ARG A 561 -62.91 121.29 -148.45
CA ARG A 561 -63.24 120.06 -147.66
C ARG A 561 -62.09 119.18 -147.08
N MET A 562 -60.89 119.69 -146.72
CA MET A 562 -59.68 118.84 -146.62
C MET A 562 -58.93 118.67 -145.27
N GLU A 563 -59.29 119.30 -144.15
CA GLU A 563 -58.35 119.46 -142.98
C GLU A 563 -58.49 118.52 -141.75
N MET A 564 -59.41 117.55 -141.69
CA MET A 564 -60.02 117.17 -140.40
C MET A 564 -59.37 116.04 -139.53
N ASP A 565 -58.50 115.17 -140.06
CA ASP A 565 -58.32 113.81 -139.48
C ASP A 565 -57.17 113.59 -138.44
N ALA A 566 -56.30 114.55 -138.16
CA ALA A 566 -54.94 114.27 -137.65
C ALA A 566 -54.74 114.03 -136.11
N LEU A 567 -55.78 113.85 -135.29
CA LEU A 567 -55.71 114.12 -133.83
C LEU A 567 -55.76 112.94 -132.83
N ALA A 568 -55.87 111.68 -133.27
CA ALA A 568 -56.39 110.59 -132.40
C ALA A 568 -55.41 109.77 -131.51
N ASP A 569 -54.15 109.56 -131.91
CA ASP A 569 -53.40 108.34 -131.49
C ASP A 569 -52.74 108.30 -130.09
N LYS A 570 -52.68 109.40 -129.33
CA LYS A 570 -51.70 109.52 -128.21
C LYS A 570 -52.10 108.85 -126.86
N THR A 571 -53.34 108.35 -126.72
CA THR A 571 -53.94 108.11 -125.40
C THR A 571 -53.62 106.75 -124.76
N THR A 572 -53.15 105.76 -125.53
CA THR A 572 -53.25 104.33 -125.17
C THR A 572 -52.08 103.78 -124.34
N HIS A 573 -50.95 104.48 -124.24
CA HIS A 573 -49.70 103.90 -123.73
C HIS A 573 -49.63 103.72 -122.19
N VAL A 574 -50.27 104.60 -121.43
CA VAL A 574 -50.06 104.75 -119.97
C VAL A 574 -50.57 103.55 -119.15
N TYR A 575 -51.65 102.90 -119.58
CA TYR A 575 -52.40 101.93 -118.77
C TYR A 575 -51.64 100.62 -118.46
N ASN A 576 -50.65 100.27 -119.28
CA ASN A 576 -49.99 98.95 -119.20
C ASN A 576 -48.92 98.82 -118.10
N LEU A 577 -48.33 99.91 -117.62
CA LEU A 577 -47.23 99.86 -116.66
C LEU A 577 -47.69 99.53 -115.23
N GLN A 578 -48.84 100.06 -114.79
CA GLN A 578 -49.36 99.86 -113.44
C GLN A 578 -49.64 98.38 -113.12
N ARG A 579 -49.99 97.57 -114.13
CA ARG A 579 -50.40 96.18 -113.96
C ARG A 579 -49.25 95.23 -113.56
N LYS A 580 -47.99 95.58 -113.88
CA LYS A 580 -46.82 94.74 -113.53
C LYS A 580 -46.39 94.86 -112.06
N ILE A 581 -46.49 96.05 -111.46
CA ILE A 581 -45.96 96.32 -110.12
C ILE A 581 -46.68 95.46 -109.06
N LYS A 582 -48.00 95.31 -109.16
CA LYS A 582 -48.80 94.51 -108.22
C LYS A 582 -48.33 93.04 -108.17
N SER A 583 -48.03 92.44 -109.33
CA SER A 583 -47.74 91.00 -109.46
C SER A 583 -46.46 90.54 -108.73
N PHE A 584 -45.52 91.44 -108.41
CA PHE A 584 -44.28 91.07 -107.72
C PHE A 584 -44.39 91.16 -106.19
N LYS A 585 -45.35 91.91 -105.64
CA LYS A 585 -45.54 92.02 -104.19
C LYS A 585 -46.10 90.72 -103.61
N ASP A 586 -47.17 90.23 -104.22
CA ASP A 586 -47.91 89.02 -103.80
C ASP A 586 -47.01 87.75 -103.78
N GLN A 587 -45.95 87.72 -104.61
CA GLN A 587 -44.98 86.61 -104.66
C GLN A 587 -43.94 86.63 -103.53
N LEU A 588 -43.67 87.79 -102.93
CA LEU A 588 -42.69 87.93 -101.84
C LEU A 588 -43.29 87.42 -100.52
N GLU A 589 -44.47 87.93 -100.17
CA GLU A 589 -45.20 87.62 -98.94
C GLU A 589 -45.47 86.10 -98.79
N SER A 590 -45.68 85.39 -99.90
CA SER A 590 -45.83 83.93 -99.93
C SER A 590 -44.55 83.14 -99.58
N LYS A 591 -43.35 83.72 -99.71
CA LYS A 591 -42.08 83.03 -99.40
C LYS A 591 -41.65 83.23 -97.95
N ASP A 592 -41.99 84.36 -97.34
CA ASP A 592 -41.69 84.62 -95.94
C ASP A 592 -42.48 83.68 -95.02
N LEU A 593 -43.78 83.49 -95.29
CA LEU A 593 -44.64 82.54 -94.56
C LEU A 593 -44.09 81.09 -94.58
N HIS A 594 -43.45 80.67 -95.68
CA HIS A 594 -42.86 79.33 -95.78
C HIS A 594 -41.58 79.20 -94.92
N ASN A 595 -40.78 80.26 -94.81
CA ASN A 595 -39.58 80.26 -93.96
C ASN A 595 -39.94 80.14 -92.47
N ASP A 596 -40.98 80.84 -92.01
CA ASP A 596 -41.43 80.79 -90.62
C ASP A 596 -41.95 79.40 -90.22
N LEU A 597 -42.65 78.72 -91.13
CA LEU A 597 -43.11 77.34 -90.93
C LEU A 597 -41.93 76.36 -90.79
N LEU A 598 -40.88 76.51 -91.62
CA LEU A 598 -39.68 75.68 -91.54
C LEU A 598 -38.90 75.94 -90.24
N ARG A 599 -38.72 77.21 -89.83
CA ARG A 599 -38.06 77.58 -88.57
C ARG A 599 -38.75 76.95 -87.36
N LYS A 600 -40.08 77.09 -87.26
CA LYS A 600 -40.88 76.45 -86.20
C LYS A 600 -40.79 74.92 -86.23
N LYS A 601 -40.63 74.32 -87.42
CA LYS A 601 -40.50 72.87 -87.55
C LYS A 601 -39.14 72.34 -87.10
N ILE A 602 -38.07 73.10 -87.32
CA ILE A 602 -36.72 72.77 -86.85
C ILE A 602 -36.67 72.80 -85.32
N GLN A 603 -37.15 73.90 -84.70
CA GLN A 603 -37.21 74.03 -83.23
C GLN A 603 -37.96 72.85 -82.57
N GLN A 604 -39.13 72.48 -83.10
CA GLN A 604 -39.90 71.32 -82.60
C GLN A 604 -39.20 69.96 -82.74
N LEU A 605 -38.18 69.84 -83.58
CA LEU A 605 -37.38 68.62 -83.71
C LEU A 605 -36.18 68.65 -82.75
N GLU A 606 -35.54 69.80 -82.58
CA GLU A 606 -34.44 70.03 -81.62
C GLU A 606 -34.91 69.78 -80.17
N GLU A 607 -36.04 70.38 -79.78
CA GLU A 607 -36.68 70.15 -78.46
C GLU A 607 -36.94 68.65 -78.18
N ARG A 608 -37.35 67.90 -79.21
CA ARG A 608 -37.63 66.45 -79.10
C ARG A 608 -36.38 65.57 -79.03
N VAL A 609 -35.25 66.04 -79.55
CA VAL A 609 -33.97 65.34 -79.45
C VAL A 609 -33.35 65.59 -78.07
N MET A 610 -33.38 66.84 -77.59
CA MET A 610 -32.88 67.20 -76.26
C MET A 610 -33.63 66.46 -75.14
N GLY A 611 -34.97 66.54 -75.13
CA GLY A 611 -35.78 65.86 -74.10
C GLY A 611 -35.66 64.32 -74.12
N ARG A 612 -35.25 63.71 -75.24
CA ARG A 612 -34.93 62.27 -75.29
C ARG A 612 -33.59 61.96 -74.62
N SER A 613 -32.55 62.77 -74.86
CA SER A 613 -31.24 62.61 -74.22
C SER A 613 -31.31 62.83 -72.71
N GLU A 614 -32.20 63.71 -72.25
CA GLU A 614 -32.42 63.96 -70.83
C GLU A 614 -33.13 62.79 -70.14
N LEU A 615 -34.24 62.29 -70.71
CA LEU A 615 -34.93 61.10 -70.19
C LEU A 615 -34.07 59.83 -70.19
N GLU A 616 -33.18 59.67 -71.17
CA GLU A 616 -32.24 58.54 -71.22
C GLU A 616 -31.19 58.62 -70.10
N ARG A 617 -30.71 59.83 -69.79
CA ARG A 617 -29.76 60.10 -68.71
C ARG A 617 -30.38 59.90 -67.33
N GLU A 618 -31.59 60.42 -67.10
CA GLU A 618 -32.35 60.21 -65.85
C GLU A 618 -32.62 58.72 -65.59
N LYS A 619 -32.94 57.97 -66.66
CA LYS A 619 -33.15 56.52 -66.60
C LYS A 619 -31.87 55.76 -66.22
N ASP A 620 -30.71 56.15 -66.75
CA ASP A 620 -29.43 55.53 -66.40
C ASP A 620 -28.99 55.89 -64.97
N ASP A 621 -29.18 57.13 -64.53
CA ASP A 621 -28.93 57.55 -63.14
C ASP A 621 -29.84 56.80 -62.14
N GLU A 622 -31.14 56.65 -62.42
CA GLU A 622 -32.05 55.88 -61.57
C GLU A 622 -31.79 54.37 -61.67
N SER A 623 -31.33 53.85 -62.81
CA SER A 623 -30.84 52.46 -62.91
C SER A 623 -29.59 52.22 -62.06
N LEU A 624 -28.69 53.21 -62.00
CA LEU A 624 -27.47 53.16 -61.19
C LEU A 624 -27.77 53.36 -59.70
N ARG A 625 -28.79 54.17 -59.36
CA ARG A 625 -29.37 54.28 -58.01
C ARG A 625 -30.02 52.98 -57.56
N SER A 626 -30.85 52.37 -58.40
CA SER A 626 -31.49 51.09 -58.12
C SER A 626 -30.46 50.00 -57.85
N ARG A 627 -29.43 49.86 -58.70
CA ARG A 627 -28.30 48.93 -58.49
C ARG A 627 -27.49 49.21 -57.21
N LYS A 628 -27.46 50.44 -56.70
CA LYS A 628 -26.88 50.77 -55.37
C LYS A 628 -27.81 50.31 -54.23
N LEU A 629 -29.12 50.52 -54.38
CA LEU A 629 -30.12 50.09 -53.40
C LEU A 629 -30.22 48.56 -53.33
N GLU A 630 -30.18 47.85 -54.45
CA GLU A 630 -30.12 46.38 -54.51
C GLU A 630 -28.91 45.82 -53.73
N LYS A 631 -27.73 46.42 -53.91
CA LYS A 631 -26.51 46.03 -53.17
C LYS A 631 -26.61 46.29 -51.67
N LEU A 632 -27.27 47.39 -51.26
CA LEU A 632 -27.56 47.66 -49.85
C LEU A 632 -28.56 46.66 -49.28
N VAL A 633 -29.64 46.36 -50.01
CA VAL A 633 -30.63 45.33 -49.65
C VAL A 633 -29.96 43.96 -49.49
N GLU A 634 -29.08 43.56 -50.39
CA GLU A 634 -28.38 42.27 -50.28
C GLU A 634 -27.41 42.24 -49.09
N LYS A 635 -26.66 43.34 -48.84
CA LYS A 635 -25.85 43.47 -47.62
C LYS A 635 -26.70 43.33 -46.36
N TYR A 636 -27.86 44.00 -46.29
CA TYR A 636 -28.75 43.88 -45.13
C TYR A 636 -29.38 42.49 -44.99
N LYS A 637 -29.73 41.79 -46.08
CA LYS A 637 -30.14 40.38 -46.02
C LYS A 637 -29.05 39.49 -45.44
N MET A 638 -27.80 39.70 -45.85
CA MET A 638 -26.65 38.95 -45.36
C MET A 638 -26.48 39.16 -43.85
N GLN A 639 -26.48 40.42 -43.39
CA GLN A 639 -26.42 40.77 -41.96
C GLN A 639 -27.62 40.22 -41.16
N ILE A 640 -28.83 40.23 -41.72
CA ILE A 640 -30.01 39.60 -41.10
C ILE A 640 -29.82 38.08 -40.97
N ASN A 641 -29.17 37.43 -41.92
CA ASN A 641 -28.89 35.99 -41.86
C ASN A 641 -27.73 35.65 -40.90
N GLU A 642 -26.71 36.51 -40.81
CA GLU A 642 -25.63 36.46 -39.81
C GLU A 642 -26.22 36.56 -38.40
N HIS A 643 -27.00 37.60 -38.09
CA HIS A 643 -27.69 37.74 -36.80
C HIS A 643 -28.68 36.60 -36.52
N ARG A 644 -29.31 36.01 -37.54
CA ARG A 644 -30.14 34.79 -37.40
C ARG A 644 -29.33 33.52 -37.15
N GLN A 645 -28.05 33.49 -37.47
CA GLN A 645 -27.13 32.42 -37.07
C GLN A 645 -26.68 32.65 -35.63
N GLU A 646 -26.23 33.86 -35.29
CA GLU A 646 -25.86 34.25 -33.92
C GLU A 646 -27.00 33.97 -32.91
N ILE A 647 -28.25 34.32 -33.24
CA ILE A 647 -29.43 34.04 -32.39
C ILE A 647 -29.67 32.53 -32.21
N ARG A 648 -29.32 31.69 -33.19
CA ARG A 648 -29.41 30.22 -33.05
C ARG A 648 -28.26 29.68 -32.18
N ASP A 649 -27.06 30.19 -32.36
CA ASP A 649 -25.87 29.75 -31.62
C ASP A 649 -25.93 30.21 -30.15
N LEU A 650 -26.45 31.42 -29.88
CA LEU A 650 -26.75 31.90 -28.53
C LEU A 650 -27.87 31.09 -27.87
N LYS A 651 -28.89 30.64 -28.62
CA LYS A 651 -29.92 29.72 -28.10
C LYS A 651 -29.36 28.34 -27.77
N ALA A 652 -28.44 27.81 -28.59
CA ALA A 652 -27.73 26.57 -28.27
C ALA A 652 -26.94 26.72 -26.96
N ARG A 653 -26.07 27.74 -26.86
CA ARG A 653 -25.30 28.04 -25.64
C ARG A 653 -26.17 28.27 -24.41
N LEU A 654 -27.36 28.84 -24.57
CA LEU A 654 -28.32 29.03 -23.48
C LEU A 654 -28.92 27.68 -23.01
N MET A 655 -29.21 26.76 -23.94
CA MET A 655 -29.64 25.40 -23.61
C MET A 655 -28.49 24.63 -22.93
N ASP A 656 -27.26 24.71 -23.43
CA ASP A 656 -26.09 24.10 -22.81
C ASP A 656 -25.86 24.65 -21.38
N SER A 657 -25.96 25.97 -21.19
CA SER A 657 -25.91 26.60 -19.87
C SER A 657 -27.05 26.15 -18.95
N SER A 658 -28.24 25.86 -19.48
CA SER A 658 -29.34 25.31 -18.69
C SER A 658 -29.11 23.84 -18.31
N ASN A 659 -28.49 23.05 -19.18
CA ASN A 659 -28.09 21.67 -18.91
C ASN A 659 -27.02 21.61 -17.81
N TYR A 660 -25.95 22.40 -17.93
CA TYR A 660 -24.92 22.51 -16.87
C TYR A 660 -25.51 22.97 -15.53
N ARG A 661 -26.55 23.81 -15.54
CA ARG A 661 -27.27 24.21 -14.32
C ARG A 661 -28.08 23.06 -13.72
N ILE A 662 -28.68 22.19 -14.54
CA ILE A 662 -29.36 20.98 -14.08
C ILE A 662 -28.34 20.00 -13.49
N GLU A 663 -27.26 19.69 -14.22
CA GLU A 663 -26.17 18.82 -13.75
C GLU A 663 -25.58 19.33 -12.42
N THR A 664 -25.36 20.65 -12.28
CA THR A 664 -24.89 21.26 -11.03
C THR A 664 -25.87 21.08 -9.88
N LEU A 665 -27.19 21.19 -10.14
CA LEU A 665 -28.23 20.95 -9.13
C LEU A 665 -28.35 19.46 -8.76
N GLU A 666 -28.08 18.54 -9.67
CA GLU A 666 -28.06 17.10 -9.41
C GLU A 666 -26.82 16.70 -8.61
N ALA A 667 -25.64 17.19 -8.98
CA ALA A 667 -24.40 17.04 -8.20
C ALA A 667 -24.54 17.64 -6.79
N SER A 668 -25.24 18.79 -6.65
CA SER A 668 -25.51 19.41 -5.35
C SER A 668 -26.38 18.51 -4.46
N LYS A 669 -27.42 17.87 -5.01
CA LYS A 669 -28.23 16.87 -4.30
C LYS A 669 -27.42 15.64 -3.93
N GLU A 670 -26.55 15.16 -4.82
CA GLU A 670 -25.70 14.01 -4.48
C GLU A 670 -24.78 14.33 -3.30
N ILE A 671 -24.14 15.51 -3.32
CA ILE A 671 -23.33 16.05 -2.20
C ILE A 671 -24.16 16.10 -0.91
N GLU A 672 -25.39 16.65 -0.94
CA GLU A 672 -26.28 16.69 0.23
C GLU A 672 -26.56 15.28 0.80
N THR A 673 -26.84 14.28 -0.06
CA THR A 673 -26.99 12.89 0.43
C THR A 673 -25.68 12.26 0.92
N LEU A 674 -24.52 12.71 0.44
CA LEU A 674 -23.21 12.26 0.92
C LEU A 674 -22.88 12.90 2.27
N GLU A 675 -23.19 14.18 2.48
CA GLU A 675 -23.09 14.86 3.76
C GLU A 675 -24.00 14.20 4.81
N GLU A 676 -25.23 13.83 4.47
CA GLU A 676 -26.08 13.03 5.37
C GLU A 676 -25.45 11.69 5.76
N LYS A 677 -24.80 11.00 4.81
CA LYS A 677 -24.13 9.71 5.05
C LYS A 677 -22.90 9.91 5.94
N VAL A 678 -22.10 10.95 5.70
CA VAL A 678 -20.97 11.34 6.54
C VAL A 678 -21.44 11.70 7.96
N LEU A 679 -22.47 12.54 8.11
CA LEU A 679 -23.04 12.90 9.41
C LEU A 679 -23.61 11.68 10.15
N ARG A 680 -24.12 10.66 9.44
CA ARG A 680 -24.54 9.38 10.04
C ARG A 680 -23.33 8.55 10.50
N LEU A 681 -22.28 8.45 9.69
CA LEU A 681 -21.04 7.74 10.02
C LEU A 681 -20.31 8.41 11.19
N GLU A 682 -20.26 9.74 11.23
CA GLU A 682 -19.69 10.53 12.34
C GLU A 682 -20.43 10.24 13.66
N ARG A 683 -21.76 10.18 13.64
CA ARG A 683 -22.58 9.77 14.79
C ARG A 683 -22.32 8.32 15.23
N VAL A 684 -22.03 7.40 14.30
CA VAL A 684 -21.64 6.01 14.64
C VAL A 684 -20.23 5.95 15.22
N ARG A 685 -19.25 6.65 14.59
CA ARG A 685 -17.88 6.80 15.08
C ARG A 685 -17.85 7.33 16.51
N GLN A 686 -18.61 8.39 16.82
CA GLN A 686 -18.68 8.94 18.17
C GLN A 686 -19.24 7.94 19.20
N LYS A 687 -20.26 7.15 18.83
CA LYS A 687 -20.80 6.08 19.69
C LYS A 687 -19.78 4.97 19.92
N GLN A 688 -19.05 4.55 18.87
CA GLN A 688 -17.99 3.55 18.97
C GLN A 688 -16.80 4.06 19.80
N ALA A 689 -16.36 5.30 19.60
CA ALA A 689 -15.29 5.92 20.37
C ALA A 689 -15.63 6.01 21.86
N LYS A 690 -16.87 6.37 22.22
CA LYS A 690 -17.35 6.29 23.61
C LYS A 690 -17.33 4.86 24.15
N LYS A 691 -17.81 3.88 23.38
CA LYS A 691 -17.75 2.46 23.81
C LYS A 691 -16.32 1.96 24.02
N ILE A 692 -15.38 2.35 23.15
CA ILE A 692 -13.96 2.01 23.29
C ILE A 692 -13.34 2.72 24.51
N HIS A 693 -13.70 3.97 24.80
CA HIS A 693 -13.23 4.68 25.99
C HIS A 693 -13.71 4.00 27.28
N ASN A 694 -14.99 3.63 27.36
CA ASN A 694 -15.52 2.87 28.49
C ASN A 694 -14.80 1.52 28.64
N LEU A 695 -14.68 0.74 27.56
CA LEU A 695 -13.97 -0.55 27.61
C LEU A 695 -12.49 -0.41 28.00
N LYS A 696 -11.82 0.69 27.66
CA LYS A 696 -10.48 0.99 28.19
C LYS A 696 -10.53 1.27 29.69
N GLN A 697 -11.44 2.10 30.16
CA GLN A 697 -11.59 2.38 31.60
C GLN A 697 -11.90 1.10 32.39
N ASP A 698 -12.71 0.19 31.84
CA ASP A 698 -12.99 -1.13 32.44
C ASP A 698 -11.70 -1.99 32.52
N ILE A 699 -10.89 -2.00 31.46
CA ILE A 699 -9.59 -2.70 31.42
C ILE A 699 -8.58 -2.08 32.39
N ASP A 700 -8.42 -0.75 32.39
CA ASP A 700 -7.51 -0.01 33.27
C ASP A 700 -7.84 -0.29 34.76
N MET A 701 -9.13 -0.43 35.08
CA MET A 701 -9.61 -0.79 36.42
C MET A 701 -9.28 -2.25 36.78
N VAL A 702 -9.51 -3.19 35.87
CA VAL A 702 -9.17 -4.62 36.07
C VAL A 702 -7.65 -4.84 36.17
N GLU A 703 -6.85 -4.11 35.39
CA GLU A 703 -5.39 -4.12 35.55
C GLU A 703 -4.97 -3.53 36.90
N GLY A 704 -5.62 -2.46 37.37
CA GLY A 704 -5.43 -1.91 38.71
C GLY A 704 -5.72 -2.92 39.83
N GLU A 705 -6.84 -3.63 39.75
CA GLU A 705 -7.20 -4.71 40.69
C GLU A 705 -6.20 -5.88 40.63
N LYS A 706 -5.74 -6.25 39.43
CA LYS A 706 -4.74 -7.32 39.23
C LYS A 706 -3.36 -6.93 39.77
N VAL A 707 -2.95 -5.67 39.61
CA VAL A 707 -1.70 -5.14 40.20
C VAL A 707 -1.82 -5.06 41.73
N GLY A 708 -2.96 -4.62 42.28
CA GLY A 708 -3.18 -4.60 43.73
C GLY A 708 -3.21 -5.99 44.37
N THR A 709 -3.78 -6.99 43.69
CA THR A 709 -3.76 -8.40 44.13
C THR A 709 -2.38 -9.03 43.99
N SER A 710 -1.60 -8.69 42.94
CA SER A 710 -0.18 -9.07 42.87
C SER A 710 0.60 -8.47 44.03
N GLN A 711 0.55 -7.14 44.24
CA GLN A 711 1.32 -6.48 45.31
C GLN A 711 0.99 -7.01 46.71
N THR A 712 -0.24 -7.45 46.97
CA THR A 712 -0.61 -8.10 48.24
C THR A 712 -0.15 -9.56 48.32
N ALA A 713 -0.13 -10.30 47.21
CA ALA A 713 0.53 -11.60 47.14
C ALA A 713 2.05 -11.48 47.34
N ASP A 714 2.72 -10.57 46.63
CA ASP A 714 4.15 -10.29 46.73
C ASP A 714 4.55 -9.86 48.16
N TYR A 715 3.73 -9.02 48.81
CA TYR A 715 3.92 -8.63 50.20
C TYR A 715 3.79 -9.84 51.17
N THR A 716 2.78 -10.69 50.99
CA THR A 716 2.58 -11.87 51.85
C THR A 716 3.64 -12.95 51.62
N ILE A 717 4.10 -13.14 50.38
CA ILE A 717 5.24 -14.01 50.04
C ILE A 717 6.53 -13.46 50.68
N GLY A 718 6.75 -12.14 50.63
CA GLY A 718 7.88 -11.49 51.30
C GLY A 718 7.86 -11.69 52.82
N GLN A 719 6.69 -11.52 53.45
CA GLN A 719 6.52 -11.77 54.89
C GLN A 719 6.80 -13.24 55.23
N LEU A 720 6.15 -14.19 54.56
CA LEU A 720 6.35 -15.64 54.77
C LEU A 720 7.81 -16.07 54.51
N SER A 721 8.50 -15.43 53.56
CA SER A 721 9.92 -15.67 53.31
C SER A 721 10.81 -15.16 54.45
N SER A 722 10.45 -14.05 55.10
CA SER A 722 11.15 -13.54 56.29
C SER A 722 10.89 -14.40 57.54
N GLU A 723 9.68 -14.96 57.68
CA GLU A 723 9.33 -15.92 58.72
C GLU A 723 10.04 -17.27 58.51
N LEU A 724 10.19 -17.71 57.26
CA LEU A 724 10.99 -18.89 56.90
C LEU A 724 12.50 -18.67 57.12
N ALA A 725 13.03 -17.48 56.84
CA ALA A 725 14.43 -17.15 57.08
C ALA A 725 14.77 -17.09 58.58
N THR A 726 13.89 -16.49 59.40
CA THR A 726 14.09 -16.40 60.86
C THR A 726 13.91 -17.76 61.55
N THR A 727 12.96 -18.59 61.11
CA THR A 727 12.81 -19.97 61.64
C THR A 727 13.99 -20.87 61.25
N LYS A 728 14.55 -20.74 60.03
CA LYS A 728 15.81 -21.40 59.67
C LYS A 728 16.98 -20.98 60.56
N ALA A 729 17.17 -19.67 60.75
CA ALA A 729 18.24 -19.16 61.61
C ALA A 729 18.14 -19.68 63.05
N ALA A 730 16.92 -19.77 63.60
CA ALA A 730 16.69 -20.37 64.92
C ALA A 730 17.01 -21.88 64.96
N LEU A 731 16.72 -22.63 63.89
CA LEU A 731 17.05 -24.05 63.77
C LEU A 731 18.57 -24.29 63.67
N ASP A 732 19.28 -23.46 62.91
CA ASP A 732 20.74 -23.47 62.83
C ASP A 732 21.38 -23.13 64.19
N GLU A 733 20.77 -22.22 64.96
CA GLU A 733 21.22 -21.89 66.32
C GLU A 733 20.95 -23.01 67.34
N ILE A 734 19.83 -23.74 67.20
CA ILE A 734 19.50 -24.92 68.03
C ILE A 734 20.46 -26.08 67.72
N THR A 735 20.65 -26.44 66.45
CA THR A 735 21.57 -27.53 66.06
C THR A 735 23.03 -27.21 66.41
N LYS A 736 23.43 -25.93 66.41
CA LYS A 736 24.73 -25.49 66.93
C LYS A 736 24.86 -25.68 68.44
N ARG A 737 23.82 -25.36 69.23
CA ARG A 737 23.79 -25.63 70.68
C ARG A 737 23.81 -27.13 70.98
N GLU A 738 23.03 -27.92 70.24
CA GLU A 738 23.00 -29.38 70.37
C GLU A 738 24.38 -29.99 70.12
N ARG A 739 25.06 -29.59 69.03
CA ARG A 739 26.44 -30.02 68.75
C ARG A 739 27.40 -29.62 69.88
N GLN A 740 27.32 -28.41 70.42
CA GLN A 740 28.13 -27.98 71.56
C GLN A 740 27.86 -28.81 72.84
N LEU A 741 26.62 -29.20 73.10
CA LEU A 741 26.26 -30.05 74.23
C LEU A 741 26.77 -31.49 74.04
N LEU A 742 26.70 -32.03 72.82
CA LEU A 742 27.27 -33.33 72.46
C LEU A 742 28.81 -33.33 72.56
N ASP A 743 29.46 -32.28 72.08
CA ASP A 743 30.91 -32.09 72.21
C ASP A 743 31.32 -32.04 73.69
N MET A 744 30.63 -31.23 74.51
CA MET A 744 30.87 -31.13 75.95
C MET A 744 30.66 -32.47 76.67
N ARG A 745 29.59 -33.20 76.35
CA ARG A 745 29.31 -34.56 76.84
C ARG A 745 30.45 -35.53 76.49
N SER A 746 30.97 -35.48 75.27
CA SER A 746 32.10 -36.30 74.82
C SER A 746 33.41 -35.97 75.54
N VAL A 747 33.63 -34.70 75.90
CA VAL A 747 34.81 -34.23 76.63
C VAL A 747 34.74 -34.64 78.10
N ILE A 748 33.57 -34.47 78.74
CA ILE A 748 33.33 -34.92 80.12
C ILE A 748 33.51 -36.45 80.23
N ALA A 749 32.94 -37.25 79.32
CA ALA A 749 33.14 -38.69 79.31
C ALA A 749 34.63 -39.08 79.21
N ARG A 750 35.39 -38.41 78.33
CA ARG A 750 36.84 -38.58 78.19
C ARG A 750 37.62 -38.28 79.48
N MET A 751 37.32 -37.14 80.11
CA MET A 751 37.98 -36.72 81.36
C MET A 751 37.69 -37.65 82.55
N LEU A 752 36.57 -38.38 82.52
CA LEU A 752 36.19 -39.37 83.53
C LEU A 752 36.73 -40.79 83.23
N GLY A 753 37.53 -40.96 82.17
CA GLY A 753 38.06 -42.27 81.74
C GLY A 753 36.97 -43.25 81.30
N LEU A 754 35.88 -42.75 80.69
CA LEU A 754 34.86 -43.57 80.05
C LEU A 754 35.22 -43.75 78.58
N GLU A 755 35.04 -44.95 78.02
CA GLU A 755 35.42 -45.26 76.64
C GLU A 755 34.46 -44.62 75.63
N VAL A 756 34.82 -43.43 75.14
CA VAL A 756 34.04 -42.62 74.19
C VAL A 756 33.84 -43.31 72.83
N ASN A 757 34.55 -44.41 72.56
CA ASN A 757 34.39 -45.23 71.36
C ASN A 757 33.24 -46.26 71.46
N SER A 758 32.70 -46.50 72.65
CA SER A 758 31.49 -47.31 72.83
C SER A 758 30.24 -46.47 72.59
N LEU A 759 29.28 -46.99 71.84
CA LEU A 759 28.08 -46.24 71.47
C LEU A 759 27.20 -45.97 72.69
N ALA A 760 27.03 -44.69 73.01
CA ALA A 760 26.21 -44.18 74.12
C ALA A 760 26.65 -44.63 75.52
N VAL A 761 27.78 -44.09 76.00
CA VAL A 761 28.04 -43.94 77.45
C VAL A 761 26.79 -43.33 78.11
N PRO A 762 26.14 -44.00 79.07
CA PRO A 762 24.93 -43.48 79.71
C PRO A 762 25.23 -42.30 80.62
N ASP A 763 24.32 -41.31 80.67
CA ASP A 763 24.54 -40.10 81.48
C ASP A 763 24.61 -40.41 82.98
N TYR A 764 23.99 -41.50 83.45
CA TYR A 764 24.12 -41.95 84.83
C TYR A 764 25.53 -42.44 85.20
N GLU A 765 26.32 -42.94 84.23
CA GLU A 765 27.72 -43.32 84.49
C GLU A 765 28.63 -42.09 84.58
N ILE A 766 28.40 -41.12 83.71
CA ILE A 766 29.05 -39.80 83.74
C ILE A 766 28.75 -39.12 85.08
N ILE A 767 27.48 -39.07 85.49
CA ILE A 767 27.04 -38.50 86.76
C ILE A 767 27.65 -39.28 87.93
N SER A 768 27.58 -40.62 87.98
CA SER A 768 28.11 -41.40 89.11
C SER A 768 29.64 -41.28 89.25
N ARG A 769 30.38 -41.16 88.14
CA ARG A 769 31.83 -40.87 88.21
C ARG A 769 32.10 -39.43 88.67
N LEU A 770 31.34 -38.44 88.19
CA LEU A 770 31.42 -37.06 88.68
C LEU A 770 31.10 -36.95 90.17
N GLU A 771 30.04 -37.61 90.65
CA GLU A 771 29.65 -37.62 92.06
C GLU A 771 30.76 -38.19 92.95
N LYS A 772 31.40 -39.29 92.54
CA LYS A 772 32.56 -39.87 93.24
C LYS A 772 33.76 -38.92 93.24
N LEU A 773 34.03 -38.24 92.12
CA LEU A 773 35.12 -37.27 92.01
C LEU A 773 34.83 -36.01 92.85
N VAL A 774 33.58 -35.54 92.89
CA VAL A 774 33.11 -34.43 93.74
C VAL A 774 33.11 -34.81 95.23
N LEU A 775 32.82 -36.08 95.58
CA LEU A 775 32.97 -36.59 96.95
C LEU A 775 34.44 -36.61 97.39
N ALA A 776 35.34 -37.13 96.55
CA ALA A 776 36.78 -37.09 96.81
C ALA A 776 37.30 -35.65 96.92
N ASN A 777 36.86 -34.75 96.02
CA ASN A 777 37.22 -33.34 96.09
C ASN A 777 36.60 -32.63 97.30
N LYS A 778 35.42 -33.03 97.80
CA LYS A 778 34.87 -32.52 99.07
C LYS A 778 35.70 -32.96 100.27
N THR A 779 36.23 -34.18 100.29
CA THR A 779 37.15 -34.63 101.35
C THR A 779 38.50 -33.91 101.30
N HIS A 780 38.99 -33.53 100.11
CA HIS A 780 40.17 -32.66 99.97
C HIS A 780 39.86 -31.20 100.36
N ALA A 781 38.74 -30.64 99.92
CA ALA A 781 38.33 -29.29 100.30
C ALA A 781 38.10 -29.13 101.82
N PHE A 782 37.60 -30.17 102.49
CA PHE A 782 37.46 -30.17 103.95
C PHE A 782 38.83 -30.18 104.69
N THR A 783 39.87 -30.76 104.05
CA THR A 783 41.25 -30.76 104.58
C THR A 783 42.07 -29.53 104.17
N THR A 784 41.62 -28.73 103.20
CA THR A 784 42.19 -27.39 102.93
C THR A 784 41.49 -26.28 103.70
N LEU A 785 40.16 -26.32 103.87
CA LEU A 785 39.41 -25.33 104.66
C LEU A 785 39.81 -25.32 106.14
N THR A 786 40.30 -26.44 106.66
CA THR A 786 40.88 -26.55 108.02
C THR A 786 42.30 -25.97 108.12
N LEU A 787 42.93 -25.60 107.00
CA LEU A 787 44.16 -24.81 106.96
C LEU A 787 43.87 -23.31 106.71
N ASP A 788 42.92 -22.97 105.83
CA ASP A 788 42.49 -21.57 105.63
C ASP A 788 41.92 -20.97 106.93
N SER A 789 41.13 -21.74 107.69
CA SER A 789 40.61 -21.32 109.00
C SER A 789 41.69 -21.07 110.06
N ALA A 790 42.95 -21.47 109.83
CA ALA A 790 44.09 -21.16 110.69
C ALA A 790 44.93 -19.96 110.18
N LEU A 791 44.55 -19.38 109.04
CA LEU A 791 45.18 -18.20 108.43
C LEU A 791 44.28 -16.96 108.55
N GLU A 792 42.96 -17.10 108.44
CA GLU A 792 42.00 -15.98 108.60
C GLU A 792 42.08 -15.35 110.01
N ASP A 793 42.26 -16.17 111.06
CA ASP A 793 42.44 -15.73 112.46
C ASP A 793 43.65 -14.80 112.69
N MET A 794 44.60 -14.75 111.74
CA MET A 794 45.74 -13.81 111.79
C MET A 794 45.52 -12.52 110.98
N GLU A 795 44.58 -12.49 110.02
CA GLU A 795 44.40 -11.31 109.15
C GLU A 795 43.38 -10.29 109.68
N ASP A 796 42.40 -10.73 110.48
CA ASP A 796 41.34 -9.88 111.04
C ASP A 796 41.90 -8.80 112.00
N GLY A 797 43.01 -9.10 112.68
CA GLY A 797 43.69 -8.15 113.57
C GLY A 797 44.27 -6.92 112.87
N PHE A 798 44.51 -6.96 111.56
CA PHE A 798 45.22 -5.90 110.83
C PHE A 798 44.31 -4.91 110.08
N LYS A 799 43.02 -5.23 109.92
CA LYS A 799 42.08 -4.44 109.09
C LYS A 799 41.07 -3.60 109.89
N SER A 800 41.12 -3.66 111.22
CA SER A 800 40.22 -2.93 112.13
C SER A 800 40.45 -1.40 112.17
N GLY A 801 41.63 -0.92 111.76
CA GLY A 801 42.10 0.45 112.02
C GLY A 801 41.69 1.57 111.05
N TYR A 802 40.95 1.29 109.96
CA TYR A 802 40.69 2.29 108.91
C TYR A 802 39.19 2.43 108.53
N VAL A 803 38.34 2.67 109.53
CA VAL A 803 36.89 2.90 109.36
C VAL A 803 36.48 4.31 109.82
N GLU A 804 37.11 5.39 109.31
CA GLU A 804 36.61 6.75 109.60
C GLU A 804 36.88 7.87 108.57
N ALA A 805 36.78 7.57 107.26
CA ALA A 805 36.53 8.55 106.18
C ALA A 805 36.12 7.81 104.89
N THR A 806 35.08 8.16 104.12
CA THR A 806 34.07 9.23 104.23
C THR A 806 32.67 8.68 103.93
N ARG A 807 31.66 8.95 104.80
CA ARG A 807 30.24 8.72 104.48
C ARG A 807 29.60 10.00 103.94
N THR A 808 29.10 10.00 102.70
CA THR A 808 28.01 10.91 102.28
C THR A 808 27.35 10.45 100.97
N LEU A 809 26.03 10.24 101.02
CA LEU A 809 25.07 10.22 99.89
C LEU A 809 25.25 9.18 98.75
N GLY A 810 24.18 8.41 98.48
CA GLY A 810 24.11 7.49 97.33
C GLY A 810 23.39 6.18 97.65
N THR A 811 22.06 6.11 97.48
CA THR A 811 21.24 4.99 97.97
C THR A 811 20.96 3.87 96.95
N ARG A 812 21.07 2.63 97.46
CA ARG A 812 20.18 1.45 97.21
C ARG A 812 18.78 1.78 96.61
N SER A 813 18.06 0.89 95.90
CA SER A 813 18.31 -0.50 95.41
C SER A 813 17.05 -1.08 94.70
N ARG A 814 17.23 -2.13 93.88
CA ARG A 814 16.25 -3.18 93.48
C ARG A 814 15.10 -2.89 92.46
N SER A 815 15.16 -3.66 91.37
CA SER A 815 14.13 -4.38 90.57
C SER A 815 12.88 -4.89 91.34
N PRO A 816 11.71 -5.24 90.71
CA PRO A 816 11.60 -6.06 89.48
C PRO A 816 10.39 -5.81 88.51
N SER A 817 10.26 -6.71 87.52
CA SER A 817 9.30 -6.79 86.38
C SER A 817 8.03 -7.66 86.70
N PRO A 818 7.23 -8.22 85.75
CA PRO A 818 6.61 -7.74 84.49
C PRO A 818 5.11 -8.17 84.27
N HIS A 819 4.30 -7.53 83.37
CA HIS A 819 3.29 -8.22 82.49
C HIS A 819 2.34 -7.31 81.63
N ARG A 820 1.92 -7.84 80.45
CA ARG A 820 0.63 -7.71 79.67
C ARG A 820 0.01 -6.31 79.34
N SER A 821 -0.86 -6.09 78.33
CA SER A 821 -1.15 -6.72 77.00
C SER A 821 -2.30 -5.98 76.25
N ARG A 822 -2.38 -6.06 74.89
CA ARG A 822 -3.55 -5.73 74.00
C ARG A 822 -3.96 -4.21 73.89
N THR A 823 -4.60 -3.65 72.83
CA THR A 823 -5.00 -4.08 71.45
C THR A 823 -5.37 -2.90 70.50
N ARG A 824 -5.27 -3.15 69.17
CA ARG A 824 -6.18 -2.71 68.05
C ARG A 824 -6.18 -1.27 67.44
N THR A 825 -5.88 -1.25 66.12
CA THR A 825 -6.63 -0.68 64.95
C THR A 825 -6.57 0.79 64.46
N ARG A 826 -6.57 0.88 63.11
CA ARG A 826 -7.18 1.87 62.17
C ARG A 826 -6.42 3.15 61.74
N SER A 827 -5.70 3.00 60.62
CA SER A 827 -5.91 3.70 59.32
C SER A 827 -6.33 5.18 59.27
N MET A 828 -5.52 6.00 58.58
CA MET A 828 -5.96 6.93 57.50
C MET A 828 -4.75 7.42 56.68
N SER A 829 -5.00 7.88 55.45
CA SER A 829 -4.01 8.40 54.48
C SER A 829 -4.49 9.78 53.97
N PRO A 830 -3.87 10.41 52.96
CA PRO A 830 -2.46 10.82 52.83
C PRO A 830 -2.32 12.37 52.72
N THR A 831 -1.11 12.90 52.83
CA THR A 831 -0.82 14.35 52.69
C THR A 831 -0.82 14.83 51.23
N ARG A 832 -1.57 15.92 50.95
CA ARG A 832 -1.55 16.62 49.65
C ARG A 832 -0.62 17.85 49.66
N ARG A 833 0.33 17.89 48.72
CA ARG A 833 0.80 19.08 47.96
C ARG A 833 1.04 18.56 46.54
N ARG A 834 0.45 19.07 45.45
CA ARG A 834 0.02 20.41 45.02
C ARG A 834 1.19 21.36 44.78
N ASP A 835 1.67 21.33 43.54
CA ASP A 835 2.71 22.20 42.98
C ASP A 835 2.10 23.05 41.84
N PRO A 836 2.36 24.38 41.73
CA PRO A 836 1.73 25.22 40.71
C PRO A 836 2.69 26.13 39.90
N ARG A 837 2.86 25.87 38.60
CA ARG A 837 3.11 26.78 37.44
C ARG A 837 3.49 25.92 36.22
N GLN A 838 2.85 26.06 35.05
CA GLN A 838 2.98 27.14 34.07
C GLN A 838 4.41 27.30 33.52
N TYR A 839 4.67 26.75 32.34
CA TYR A 839 4.33 27.46 31.10
C TYR A 839 3.50 26.56 30.17
#